data_AF-A0A495MDP6-F1
#
_entry.id   AF-A0A495MDP6-F1
#
_cell.length_a   1.000
_cell.length_b   1.000
_cell.length_c   1.000
_cell.angle_alpha   90.00
_cell.angle_beta   90.00
_cell.angle_gamma   90.00
#
_symmetry.space_group_name_H-M   'P 1'
#
loop_
_entity.id
_entity.type
_entity.pdbx_description
1 polymer ?
#
loop_
_entity_poly.entity_id
_entity_poly.type
_entity_poly.pdbx_seq_one_letter_code
_entity_poly.pdbx_strand_id
1 'polypeptide(L)'
;MTTDIFEDFDEESQDLLRELDMQGFEAFQNSGQVGNLKNNSFEEIAYEKIYGENNSCGEYIDEWTTKIIDINELLKFIRTNRPYKKAFYFPAFLIPTLNPLSSKSPSAMMLKSFYASVSSDKTIFNYEDENRKIKRQGKLEIKLNSRACHVNLDKPGYLFKIDAAKKNLNFRIAFVYEDAMHLRNYDVTPEVENDFVLRDQFNAIIIKTDDANAFVALAEHTGSKEFVKEKIKNAFVEALKIAKTGSELKFLYENIPDFILNQLVSLLKEEKLWDHVNLLTDYDDTGTFSNFKDSSGALMNLFKAFGNSFYIIEKFSEDQAFLKRIYENLDGSSEFMGQVTSNRIIFASLISACCVYDNRLKRIDKTFYYGKGYKIDSDISWFSDEKEDEFYLKQQKIVEHTYQQPNTETDEFGVTISLGPDLEKSYSETVDQDKGRMYHPLDMVSLVDYSSGIDIPISVPIVFVKALAGEKERQDVELAIRIGFDTVAIIAGVIVMATTANPGVFALALADVVLATGDVAINTSRNEILETPGGAEFLETWEQIYVVGGIITAGPALIQSFFKAGAGLLRTANAIKNFKVANFARACITKVIFEINIANFTQNTVKEILYAEEALANTGIKFNIRAVARFQEKGVLFIKGIGHDGKVQGLAALYKGEVIAQGTAKEIRNSLKELWSAEGKALENGLDILEQTVKYENGRIGYVDGLFDGINVNHKPAGFNAIEDVESIHPIYGKGIITKFQNFTGYFYRNYDQTKKIFTFNHGFIEDLPKWVTDVRVALVKGKGIPTQAYFTLRQMKLLGITKGEIKLVKMAQIQNLETMGYIHKAMKEKGLTRLADVDILAAPSNEYMKTVMTQAGYETISGKIIKTDVTTKLSIRRLKSEGFPITKEFMKKYDLSDNSELFIDFNIEVNVKYIKR
;
A
#
# COMPACT_ATOMS: atom_id res chain seq x y z
N MET A 1 -5.55 31.71 -23.16
CA MET A 1 -6.94 31.40 -22.82
C MET A 1 -6.91 30.39 -21.71
N THR A 2 -6.97 30.87 -20.48
CA THR A 2 -7.07 30.08 -19.26
C THR A 2 -8.06 30.82 -18.37
N THR A 3 -9.22 30.21 -18.25
CA THR A 3 -10.42 30.45 -17.44
C THR A 3 -11.01 29.03 -17.35
N ASP A 4 -11.42 28.45 -16.23
CA ASP A 4 -12.07 28.98 -15.05
C ASP A 4 -11.84 28.00 -13.88
N ILE A 5 -11.52 28.52 -12.70
CA ILE A 5 -11.90 27.92 -11.41
C ILE A 5 -12.08 29.13 -10.50
N PHE A 6 -13.31 29.41 -10.05
CA PHE A 6 -13.72 30.23 -8.88
C PHE A 6 -15.10 30.85 -9.17
N GLU A 7 -16.16 30.06 -9.08
CA GLU A 7 -17.54 30.58 -9.22
C GLU A 7 -18.50 30.16 -8.09
N ASP A 8 -18.01 29.74 -6.92
CA ASP A 8 -18.89 29.38 -5.78
C ASP A 8 -18.49 30.06 -4.45
N PHE A 9 -18.40 31.39 -4.43
CA PHE A 9 -18.45 32.18 -3.19
C PHE A 9 -19.25 33.47 -3.38
N ASP A 10 -20.04 33.84 -2.38
CA ASP A 10 -21.01 34.96 -2.41
C ASP A 10 -20.37 36.34 -2.62
N GLU A 11 -21.19 37.28 -3.15
CA GLU A 11 -20.79 38.65 -3.50
C GLU A 11 -20.21 39.43 -2.30
N GLU A 12 -20.62 39.10 -1.08
CA GLU A 12 -20.17 39.78 0.15
C GLU A 12 -18.72 39.38 0.52
N SER A 13 -18.33 38.13 0.21
CA SER A 13 -16.96 37.63 0.37
C SER A 13 -16.00 38.14 -0.72
N GLN A 14 -16.52 38.43 -1.92
CA GLN A 14 -15.72 39.01 -3.02
C GLN A 14 -15.44 40.51 -2.82
N ASP A 15 -16.37 41.26 -2.21
CA ASP A 15 -16.16 42.68 -1.89
C ASP A 15 -15.18 42.87 -0.72
N LEU A 16 -15.15 41.96 0.25
CA LEU A 16 -14.17 41.98 1.34
C LEU A 16 -12.73 41.70 0.85
N LEU A 17 -12.58 40.86 -0.18
CA LEU A 17 -11.28 40.59 -0.82
C LEU A 17 -10.85 41.73 -1.76
N ARG A 18 -11.78 42.48 -2.35
CA ARG A 18 -11.49 43.70 -3.11
C ARG A 18 -11.14 44.90 -2.23
N GLU A 19 -11.69 45.01 -1.03
CA GLU A 19 -11.30 46.06 -0.07
C GLU A 19 -9.95 45.79 0.61
N LEU A 20 -9.54 44.52 0.76
CA LEU A 20 -8.22 44.15 1.29
C LEU A 20 -7.08 44.28 0.26
N ASP A 21 -7.38 44.20 -1.05
CA ASP A 21 -6.39 44.29 -2.12
C ASP A 21 -6.22 45.72 -2.71
N MET A 22 -6.97 46.71 -2.22
CA MET A 22 -6.89 48.11 -2.71
C MET A 22 -6.63 49.21 -1.66
N GLN A 23 -6.30 48.88 -0.41
CA GLN A 23 -5.89 49.90 0.59
C GLN A 23 -4.46 49.76 1.13
N GLY A 24 -3.66 48.84 0.60
CA GLY A 24 -2.24 48.70 0.97
C GLY A 24 -1.23 49.33 0.00
N PHE A 25 -1.64 49.70 -1.23
CA PHE A 25 -0.70 49.98 -2.32
C PHE A 25 -0.62 51.44 -2.79
N GLU A 26 -1.46 52.36 -2.30
CA GLU A 26 -1.48 53.76 -2.78
C GLU A 26 -1.09 54.84 -1.75
N ALA A 27 -0.81 54.49 -0.49
CA ALA A 27 -0.42 55.47 0.55
C ALA A 27 1.10 55.68 0.74
N PHE A 28 1.95 55.13 -0.14
CA PHE A 28 3.41 55.35 -0.10
C PHE A 28 4.01 56.02 -1.34
N GLN A 29 3.17 56.53 -2.26
CA GLN A 29 3.65 57.23 -3.46
C GLN A 29 3.62 58.76 -3.41
N ASN A 30 3.16 59.40 -2.33
CA ASN A 30 3.14 60.87 -2.26
C ASN A 30 3.54 61.44 -0.90
N SER A 31 4.84 61.39 -0.60
CA SER A 31 5.50 62.48 0.14
C SER A 31 7.02 62.49 -0.13
N GLY A 32 7.44 63.28 -1.12
CA GLY A 32 8.73 63.97 -1.12
C GLY A 32 9.98 63.18 -1.51
N GLN A 33 10.31 63.22 -2.81
CA GLN A 33 11.65 63.07 -3.39
C GLN A 33 12.45 61.79 -3.07
N VAL A 34 12.15 60.71 -3.81
CA VAL A 34 13.17 59.74 -4.22
C VAL A 34 13.28 59.80 -5.73
N GLY A 35 14.22 60.60 -6.22
CA GLY A 35 14.55 60.66 -7.64
C GLY A 35 15.24 59.37 -8.10
N ASN A 36 14.78 58.83 -9.23
CA ASN A 36 15.47 57.94 -10.17
C ASN A 36 16.89 57.48 -9.78
N LEU A 37 17.01 56.24 -9.30
CA LEU A 37 18.18 55.39 -9.50
C LEU A 37 17.72 53.92 -9.65
N LYS A 38 17.17 53.59 -10.83
CA LYS A 38 17.37 52.24 -11.40
C LYS A 38 18.73 52.24 -12.07
N ASN A 39 19.48 51.16 -11.87
CA ASN A 39 20.84 50.87 -12.36
C ASN A 39 21.97 51.65 -11.70
N ASN A 40 22.48 51.11 -10.59
CA ASN A 40 23.90 50.75 -10.37
C ASN A 40 24.09 50.31 -8.90
N SER A 41 24.80 49.19 -8.68
CA SER A 41 25.61 48.89 -7.48
C SER A 41 25.03 49.24 -6.08
N PHE A 42 24.05 48.48 -5.60
CA PHE A 42 23.68 48.49 -4.17
C PHE A 42 24.35 47.37 -3.34
N GLU A 43 25.03 46.42 -3.97
CA GLU A 43 25.70 45.29 -3.27
C GLU A 43 27.15 45.57 -2.84
N GLU A 44 27.69 46.77 -3.06
CA GLU A 44 29.11 47.13 -2.82
C GLU A 44 29.33 48.13 -1.67
N ILE A 45 28.30 48.42 -0.86
CA ILE A 45 28.37 49.51 0.14
C ILE A 45 28.75 49.05 1.57
N ALA A 46 28.94 47.75 1.82
CA ALA A 46 28.84 47.21 3.19
C ALA A 46 30.06 47.34 4.14
N TYR A 47 31.16 48.00 3.79
CA TYR A 47 32.28 48.21 4.73
C TYR A 47 33.16 49.41 4.43
N GLU A 48 33.63 49.52 3.18
CA GLU A 48 34.55 50.60 2.75
C GLU A 48 33.91 51.98 2.91
N LYS A 49 32.58 52.08 2.78
CA LYS A 49 31.83 53.32 2.94
C LYS A 49 31.52 53.70 4.40
N ILE A 50 31.55 52.74 5.34
CA ILE A 50 31.23 52.96 6.77
C ILE A 50 32.51 53.07 7.60
N TYR A 51 33.57 52.33 7.24
CA TYR A 51 34.80 52.21 8.04
C TYR A 51 36.08 52.66 7.31
N GLY A 52 35.99 53.09 6.05
CA GLY A 52 37.08 53.68 5.26
C GLY A 52 37.99 52.67 4.55
N GLU A 53 38.72 53.14 3.52
CA GLU A 53 39.66 52.35 2.70
C GLU A 53 40.90 51.84 3.46
N ASN A 54 41.14 52.35 4.68
CA ASN A 54 42.20 51.87 5.54
C ASN A 54 41.74 50.57 6.21
N ASN A 55 42.13 49.43 5.62
CA ASN A 55 41.99 48.03 6.04
C ASN A 55 42.22 47.65 7.54
N SER A 56 42.22 48.57 8.50
CA SER A 56 42.32 48.23 9.92
C SER A 56 40.98 47.70 10.42
N CYS A 57 40.84 46.38 10.49
CA CYS A 57 39.86 45.78 11.39
C CYS A 57 40.06 46.36 12.80
N GLY A 58 38.96 46.71 13.50
CA GLY A 58 39.04 47.25 14.87
C GLY A 58 39.63 46.26 15.88
N GLU A 59 39.85 46.70 17.13
CA GLU A 59 40.34 45.81 18.19
C GLU A 59 39.42 44.60 18.41
N TYR A 60 39.97 43.49 18.92
CA TYR A 60 39.17 42.34 19.32
C TYR A 60 38.35 42.70 20.56
N ILE A 61 37.04 42.61 20.45
CA ILE A 61 36.10 42.91 21.52
C ILE A 61 35.19 41.71 21.78
N ASP A 62 34.84 41.50 23.04
CA ASP A 62 33.90 40.45 23.48
C ASP A 62 32.48 41.02 23.62
N GLU A 63 32.05 41.77 22.61
CA GLU A 63 30.74 42.42 22.56
C GLU A 63 29.83 41.69 21.57
N TRP A 64 28.71 41.18 22.09
CA TRP A 64 27.77 40.35 21.33
C TRP A 64 26.39 40.98 21.32
N THR A 65 25.72 40.93 20.17
CA THR A 65 24.33 41.37 20.09
C THR A 65 23.41 40.49 20.94
N THR A 66 22.50 41.11 21.67
CA THR A 66 21.37 40.48 22.37
C THR A 66 20.06 40.67 21.62
N LYS A 67 20.09 41.35 20.47
CA LYS A 67 18.91 41.62 19.63
C LYS A 67 18.53 40.41 18.79
N ILE A 68 17.26 40.31 18.43
CA ILE A 68 16.70 39.21 17.62
C ILE A 68 17.31 39.22 16.21
N ILE A 69 17.81 38.06 15.78
CA ILE A 69 18.51 37.87 14.51
C ILE A 69 17.58 37.22 13.48
N ASP A 70 17.59 37.76 12.26
CA ASP A 70 17.00 37.13 11.09
C ASP A 70 17.92 35.98 10.61
N ILE A 71 17.58 34.76 11.01
CA ILE A 71 18.33 33.57 10.65
C ILE A 71 18.35 33.32 9.13
N ASN A 72 17.30 33.71 8.39
CA ASN A 72 17.24 33.45 6.95
C ASN A 72 18.23 34.33 6.19
N GLU A 73 18.31 35.62 6.54
CA GLU A 73 19.29 36.52 5.94
C GLU A 73 20.72 36.16 6.36
N LEU A 74 20.94 35.71 7.61
CA LEU A 74 22.25 35.22 8.05
C LEU A 74 22.69 33.97 7.27
N LEU A 75 21.82 32.97 7.11
CA LEU A 75 22.13 31.74 6.37
C LEU A 75 22.34 32.02 4.88
N LYS A 76 21.55 32.93 4.29
CA LYS A 76 21.73 33.40 2.92
C LYS A 76 23.08 34.10 2.73
N PHE A 77 23.51 34.91 3.70
CA PHE A 77 24.84 35.51 3.71
C PHE A 77 25.95 34.45 3.75
N ILE A 78 25.84 33.47 4.65
CA ILE A 78 26.80 32.36 4.75
C ILE A 78 26.88 31.56 3.44
N ARG A 79 25.72 31.29 2.81
CA ARG A 79 25.65 30.47 1.59
C ARG A 79 26.15 31.20 0.35
N THR A 80 25.74 32.45 0.15
CA THR A 80 25.96 33.19 -1.11
C THR A 80 27.37 33.76 -1.21
N ASN A 81 28.04 33.98 -0.08
CA ASN A 81 29.35 34.64 -0.03
C ASN A 81 30.51 33.67 0.13
N ARG A 82 30.32 32.37 -0.13
CA ARG A 82 31.41 31.41 -0.28
C ARG A 82 31.79 31.30 -1.76
N PRO A 83 33.08 31.44 -2.16
CA PRO A 83 34.30 31.55 -1.36
C PRO A 83 34.82 33.00 -1.15
N TYR A 84 33.95 34.00 -1.15
CA TYR A 84 34.35 35.41 -1.26
C TYR A 84 34.49 36.11 0.09
N LYS A 85 35.59 36.85 0.25
CA LYS A 85 35.84 37.73 1.40
C LYS A 85 34.80 38.85 1.38
N LYS A 86 33.78 38.76 2.23
CA LYS A 86 32.86 39.87 2.45
C LYS A 86 32.98 40.40 3.85
N ALA A 87 32.84 41.71 3.94
CA ALA A 87 32.75 42.38 5.20
C ALA A 87 31.48 41.95 5.96
N PHE A 88 31.66 41.75 7.25
CA PHE A 88 30.59 41.40 8.15
C PHE A 88 30.09 42.65 8.86
N TYR A 89 28.82 42.96 8.65
CA TYR A 89 28.12 44.05 9.33
C TYR A 89 26.91 43.48 10.06
N PHE A 90 27.08 43.18 11.35
CA PHE A 90 26.07 42.48 12.14
C PHE A 90 24.67 43.14 12.13
N PRO A 91 24.49 44.49 12.04
CA PRO A 91 23.17 45.10 12.04
C PRO A 91 22.33 44.74 10.82
N ALA A 92 22.93 44.29 9.71
CA ALA A 92 22.21 43.82 8.52
C ALA A 92 21.39 42.54 8.78
N PHE A 93 21.68 41.81 9.85
CA PHE A 93 21.00 40.56 10.20
C PHE A 93 20.02 40.71 11.37
N LEU A 94 19.76 41.93 11.83
CA LEU A 94 18.82 42.17 12.92
C LEU A 94 17.41 42.37 12.36
N ILE A 95 16.42 41.74 13.00
CA ILE A 95 15.02 42.01 12.65
C ILE A 95 14.72 43.47 13.03
N PRO A 96 14.14 44.29 12.12
CA PRO A 96 13.73 45.66 12.45
C PRO A 96 12.76 45.63 13.63
N THR A 97 13.17 46.20 14.76
CA THR A 97 12.26 46.38 15.90
C THR A 97 11.30 47.51 15.51
N LEU A 98 10.03 47.18 15.26
CA LEU A 98 8.97 48.17 15.09
C LEU A 98 8.94 49.02 16.36
N ASN A 99 9.18 50.32 16.22
CA ASN A 99 8.93 51.29 17.28
C ASN A 99 7.48 51.11 17.78
N PRO A 100 7.22 51.12 19.10
CA PRO A 100 5.89 50.89 19.63
C PRO A 100 5.01 52.12 19.38
N LEU A 101 4.48 52.26 18.16
CA LEU A 101 3.45 53.23 17.82
C LEU A 101 2.09 52.69 18.29
N SER A 102 1.57 53.36 19.32
CA SER A 102 0.22 53.47 19.92
C SER A 102 -1.05 52.96 19.21
N SER A 103 -1.05 51.98 18.32
CA SER A 103 -2.29 51.48 17.71
C SER A 103 -2.96 50.37 18.53
N LYS A 104 -4.26 50.55 18.82
CA LYS A 104 -5.12 49.59 19.53
C LYS A 104 -5.83 48.62 18.57
N SER A 105 -5.22 48.24 17.44
CA SER A 105 -5.87 47.32 16.51
C SER A 105 -5.68 45.85 16.94
N PRO A 106 -6.68 44.97 16.74
CA PRO A 106 -6.56 43.54 17.02
C PRO A 106 -5.37 42.87 16.32
N SER A 107 -5.06 43.29 15.09
CA SER A 107 -3.92 42.79 14.32
C SER A 107 -2.57 43.20 14.91
N ALA A 108 -2.47 44.41 15.48
CA ALA A 108 -1.27 44.85 16.21
C ALA A 108 -1.10 44.13 17.55
N MET A 109 -2.21 43.70 18.18
CA MET A 109 -2.21 42.86 19.37
C MET A 109 -1.78 41.42 19.06
N MET A 110 -2.20 40.87 17.91
CA MET A 110 -1.78 39.56 17.41
C MET A 110 -0.30 39.54 16.99
N LEU A 111 0.18 40.60 16.34
CA LEU A 111 1.61 40.82 16.08
C LEU A 111 2.40 40.94 17.40
N LYS A 112 1.87 41.70 18.38
CA LYS A 112 2.48 41.79 19.72
C LYS A 112 2.57 40.43 20.41
N SER A 113 1.54 39.57 20.33
CA SER A 113 1.62 38.21 20.88
C SER A 113 2.62 37.34 20.13
N PHE A 114 2.73 37.49 18.81
CA PHE A 114 3.72 36.79 18.00
C PHE A 114 5.14 37.21 18.39
N TYR A 115 5.44 38.51 18.47
CA TYR A 115 6.76 39.02 18.88
C TYR A 115 7.07 38.86 20.37
N ALA A 116 6.06 38.91 21.26
CA ALA A 116 6.22 38.60 22.68
C ALA A 116 6.50 37.10 22.92
N SER A 117 6.08 36.21 22.01
CA SER A 117 6.44 34.78 22.04
C SER A 117 7.88 34.50 21.58
N VAL A 118 8.54 35.46 20.93
CA VAL A 118 9.93 35.39 20.45
C VAL A 118 10.92 35.96 21.49
N SER A 119 10.47 36.31 22.70
CA SER A 119 11.33 36.84 23.78
C SER A 119 12.17 35.77 24.50
N SER A 120 12.41 34.60 23.89
CA SER A 120 13.38 33.64 24.41
C SER A 120 14.71 33.82 23.68
N ASP A 121 15.84 33.72 24.38
CA ASP A 121 17.21 33.81 23.85
C ASP A 121 17.57 32.79 22.73
N LYS A 122 16.58 32.07 22.19
CA LYS A 122 16.71 31.05 21.15
C LYS A 122 15.84 31.40 19.93
N THR A 123 16.45 31.48 18.75
CA THR A 123 15.80 31.67 17.45
C THR A 123 15.22 30.35 16.94
N ILE A 124 13.98 30.34 16.45
CA ILE A 124 13.35 29.16 15.85
C ILE A 124 13.92 28.96 14.44
N PHE A 125 14.44 27.77 14.17
CA PHE A 125 14.94 27.35 12.87
C PHE A 125 14.05 26.25 12.31
N ASN A 126 13.33 26.57 11.23
CA ASN A 126 12.51 25.59 10.53
C ASN A 126 13.40 24.86 9.52
N TYR A 127 13.40 23.53 9.57
CA TYR A 127 14.11 22.68 8.61
C TYR A 127 13.23 21.52 8.18
N GLU A 128 13.53 20.96 7.01
CA GLU A 128 12.88 19.74 6.55
C GLU A 128 13.72 18.53 6.99
N ASP A 129 13.05 17.46 7.39
CA ASP A 129 13.72 16.19 7.67
C ASP A 129 14.40 15.60 6.41
N GLU A 130 15.21 14.55 6.58
CA GLU A 130 16.00 13.96 5.46
C GLU A 130 15.14 13.46 4.29
N ASN A 131 13.84 13.25 4.51
CA ASN A 131 12.88 12.80 3.50
C ASN A 131 12.09 13.96 2.85
N ARG A 132 12.34 15.22 3.23
CA ARG A 132 11.65 16.43 2.76
C ARG A 132 10.12 16.38 2.92
N LYS A 133 9.63 15.70 3.96
CA LYS A 133 8.19 15.48 4.17
C LYS A 133 7.65 16.22 5.40
N ILE A 134 8.48 16.40 6.43
CA ILE A 134 8.04 16.99 7.71
C ILE A 134 8.84 18.25 8.00
N LYS A 135 8.14 19.36 8.22
CA LYS A 135 8.74 20.60 8.75
C LYS A 135 8.98 20.43 10.24
N ARG A 136 10.25 20.45 10.65
CA ARG A 136 10.69 20.39 12.05
C ARG A 136 11.20 21.75 12.51
N GLN A 137 11.17 21.97 13.82
CA GLN A 137 11.63 23.20 14.47
C GLN A 137 12.77 22.89 15.42
N GLY A 138 13.94 23.46 15.15
CA GLY A 138 15.09 23.50 16.05
C GLY A 138 15.19 24.84 16.77
N LYS A 139 15.81 24.86 17.95
CA LYS A 139 16.07 26.11 18.69
C LYS A 139 17.57 26.45 18.61
N LEU A 140 17.89 27.62 18.09
CA LEU A 140 19.26 28.08 17.90
C LEU A 140 19.62 29.22 18.85
N GLU A 141 20.75 29.11 19.52
CA GLU A 141 21.40 30.26 20.18
C GLU A 141 22.38 30.87 19.18
N ILE A 142 22.12 32.11 18.72
CA ILE A 142 22.95 32.79 17.73
C ILE A 142 23.60 34.01 18.40
N LYS A 143 24.92 34.14 18.26
CA LYS A 143 25.67 35.33 18.68
C LYS A 143 26.41 35.93 17.49
N LEU A 144 26.22 37.23 17.30
CA LEU A 144 26.96 38.04 16.31
C LEU A 144 27.80 39.06 17.05
N ASN A 145 29.09 39.08 16.76
CA ASN A 145 30.03 40.01 17.39
C ASN A 145 29.90 41.39 16.73
N SER A 146 29.97 42.46 17.53
CA SER A 146 29.79 43.83 17.05
C SER A 146 30.97 44.35 16.22
N ARG A 147 32.13 43.66 16.25
CA ARG A 147 33.33 44.04 15.52
C ARG A 147 33.11 43.97 14.01
N ALA A 148 33.33 45.11 13.35
CA ALA A 148 33.36 45.22 11.91
C ALA A 148 34.72 44.74 11.38
N CYS A 149 34.73 43.60 10.67
CA CYS A 149 35.89 43.08 9.96
C CYS A 149 35.44 42.02 8.94
N HIS A 150 36.36 41.53 8.11
CA HIS A 150 36.13 40.40 7.21
C HIS A 150 36.03 39.09 8.00
N VAL A 151 35.15 38.19 7.56
CA VAL A 151 34.88 36.90 8.22
C VAL A 151 35.24 35.77 7.29
N ASN A 152 35.95 34.77 7.81
CA ASN A 152 36.22 33.53 7.09
C ASN A 152 34.99 32.63 7.12
N LEU A 153 34.27 32.57 6.00
CA LEU A 153 33.08 31.72 5.86
C LEU A 153 33.43 30.30 5.38
N ASP A 154 34.61 30.08 4.80
CA ASP A 154 34.99 28.82 4.15
C ASP A 154 35.44 27.74 5.15
N LYS A 155 36.08 28.14 6.25
CA LYS A 155 36.64 27.22 7.25
C LYS A 155 36.01 27.43 8.63
N PRO A 156 34.70 27.16 8.79
CA PRO A 156 34.04 27.25 10.09
C PRO A 156 34.68 26.27 11.09
N GLY A 157 34.72 26.67 12.37
CA GLY A 157 35.04 25.79 13.48
C GLY A 157 33.80 25.05 13.98
N TYR A 158 33.94 23.77 14.31
CA TYR A 158 32.86 22.94 14.85
C TYR A 158 33.22 22.42 16.23
N LEU A 159 32.22 22.30 17.11
CA LEU A 159 32.33 21.65 18.41
C LEU A 159 31.15 20.69 18.61
N PHE A 160 31.46 19.46 19.02
CA PHE A 160 30.49 18.38 19.24
C PHE A 160 30.64 17.87 20.67
N LYS A 161 29.81 18.34 21.60
CA LYS A 161 29.90 17.93 23.00
C LYS A 161 28.63 17.24 23.47
N ILE A 162 28.80 16.03 23.99
CA ILE A 162 27.76 15.22 24.62
C ILE A 162 28.22 14.89 26.04
N ASP A 163 27.48 15.36 27.04
CA ASP A 163 27.70 15.03 28.45
C ASP A 163 26.43 14.38 29.00
N ALA A 164 26.39 13.04 28.95
CA ALA A 164 25.22 12.26 29.33
C ALA A 164 24.89 12.40 30.83
N ALA A 165 25.91 12.47 31.69
CA ALA A 165 25.76 12.61 33.13
C ALA A 165 25.09 13.94 33.49
N LYS A 166 25.46 15.03 32.79
CA LYS A 166 24.83 16.36 32.96
C LYS A 166 23.61 16.59 32.07
N LYS A 167 23.19 15.61 31.27
CA LYS A 167 22.08 15.72 30.31
C LYS A 167 22.22 16.94 29.40
N ASN A 168 23.43 17.13 28.84
CA ASN A 168 23.78 18.31 28.04
C ASN A 168 24.27 17.90 26.65
N LEU A 169 23.61 18.44 25.62
CA LEU A 169 24.08 18.45 24.24
C LEU A 169 24.48 19.88 23.87
N ASN A 170 25.65 20.02 23.26
CA ASN A 170 26.13 21.30 22.77
C ASN A 170 26.86 21.11 21.45
N PHE A 171 26.14 21.40 20.38
CA PHE A 171 26.69 21.47 19.03
C PHE A 171 26.85 22.93 18.64
N ARG A 172 28.07 23.32 18.24
CA ARG A 172 28.41 24.71 17.90
C ARG A 172 29.10 24.78 16.56
N ILE A 173 28.69 25.74 15.74
CA ILE A 173 29.43 26.20 14.56
C ILE A 173 29.87 27.64 14.80
N ALA A 174 31.13 27.94 14.50
CA ALA A 174 31.72 29.27 14.69
C ALA A 174 32.45 29.74 13.43
N PHE A 175 32.24 31.00 13.06
CA PHE A 175 32.96 31.66 11.97
C PHE A 175 33.88 32.72 12.56
N VAL A 176 35.14 32.68 12.17
CA VAL A 176 36.22 33.48 12.76
C VAL A 176 36.48 34.71 11.90
N TYR A 177 36.89 35.81 12.52
CA TYR A 177 37.43 36.94 11.78
C TYR A 177 38.67 36.53 11.00
N GLU A 178 38.81 37.04 9.77
CA GLU A 178 39.92 36.64 8.87
C GLU A 178 41.28 37.00 9.47
N ASP A 179 41.40 38.15 10.10
CA ASP A 179 42.63 38.61 10.73
C ASP A 179 42.95 37.88 12.04
N ALA A 180 42.00 37.13 12.61
CA ALA A 180 42.25 36.21 13.72
C ALA A 180 42.62 34.79 13.25
N MET A 181 42.67 34.53 11.93
CA MET A 181 42.93 33.17 11.43
C MET A 181 44.32 32.65 11.77
N HIS A 182 45.31 33.52 11.95
CA HIS A 182 46.66 33.13 12.38
C HIS A 182 46.73 32.79 13.88
N LEU A 183 45.78 33.29 14.68
CA LEU A 183 45.64 32.93 16.10
C LEU A 183 44.99 31.56 16.28
N ARG A 184 44.57 30.93 15.17
CA ARG A 184 44.16 29.54 15.13
C ARG A 184 45.38 28.67 15.42
N ASN A 185 45.46 28.17 16.65
CA ASN A 185 46.50 27.25 17.05
C ASN A 185 46.11 25.83 16.60
N TYR A 186 46.89 25.24 15.68
CA TYR A 186 46.72 23.86 15.21
C TYR A 186 47.47 22.84 16.08
N ASP A 187 48.29 23.28 17.05
CA ASP A 187 49.16 22.43 17.88
C ASP A 187 48.48 21.92 19.17
N VAL A 188 47.29 22.41 19.52
CA VAL A 188 46.43 21.80 20.54
C VAL A 188 45.58 20.76 19.84
N THR A 189 46.12 19.54 19.74
CA THR A 189 45.58 18.36 19.06
C THR A 189 44.07 18.41 18.84
N PRO A 190 43.58 18.72 17.63
CA PRO A 190 42.24 18.36 17.26
C PRO A 190 42.31 17.00 16.57
N GLU A 191 41.60 15.99 17.05
CA GLU A 191 41.45 14.71 16.34
C GLU A 191 40.70 14.88 14.98
N VAL A 192 40.50 16.12 14.50
CA VAL A 192 39.66 16.51 13.37
C VAL A 192 40.16 17.78 12.67
N GLU A 193 40.13 17.80 11.33
CA GLU A 193 40.21 19.02 10.52
C GLU A 193 38.97 19.92 10.77
N ASN A 194 39.16 21.12 11.35
CA ASN A 194 38.13 22.12 11.77
C ASN A 194 37.59 22.09 13.21
N ASP A 195 38.23 21.38 14.14
CA ASP A 195 37.92 21.48 15.57
C ASP A 195 38.91 22.43 16.27
N PHE A 196 38.44 23.46 16.98
CA PHE A 196 39.24 24.25 17.93
C PHE A 196 38.35 25.12 18.83
N VAL A 197 38.85 25.44 20.03
CA VAL A 197 38.25 26.43 20.94
C VAL A 197 39.06 27.73 20.87
N LEU A 198 38.59 28.72 20.10
CA LEU A 198 39.09 30.10 20.18
C LEU A 198 38.30 30.83 21.26
N ARG A 199 38.96 31.75 21.99
CA ARG A 199 38.23 32.71 22.85
C ARG A 199 37.17 33.42 22.02
N ASP A 200 36.01 33.63 22.62
CA ASP A 200 34.82 34.09 21.89
C ASP A 200 35.11 35.41 21.13
N GLN A 201 35.88 36.35 21.69
CA GLN A 201 36.32 37.61 21.05
C GLN A 201 36.92 37.51 19.63
N PHE A 202 37.40 36.34 19.22
CA PHE A 202 37.96 36.11 17.88
C PHE A 202 36.94 35.60 16.86
N ASN A 203 35.77 35.16 17.34
CA ASN A 203 34.68 34.69 16.51
C ASN A 203 33.77 35.86 16.13
N ALA A 204 33.33 35.87 14.88
CA ALA A 204 32.36 36.83 14.36
C ALA A 204 30.92 36.34 14.52
N ILE A 205 30.70 35.05 14.26
CA ILE A 205 29.39 34.41 14.29
C ILE A 205 29.53 33.11 15.07
N ILE A 206 28.65 32.89 16.05
CA ILE A 206 28.51 31.63 16.77
C ILE A 206 27.05 31.19 16.68
N ILE A 207 26.80 29.97 16.23
CA ILE A 207 25.48 29.34 16.24
C ILE A 207 25.58 28.06 17.06
N LYS A 208 24.73 27.89 18.07
CA LYS A 208 24.65 26.70 18.91
C LYS A 208 23.27 26.08 18.91
N THR A 209 23.21 24.78 19.13
CA THR A 209 21.98 24.01 19.29
C THR A 209 22.23 22.80 20.18
N ASP A 210 21.19 22.40 20.91
CA ASP A 210 21.11 21.12 21.63
C ASP A 210 20.47 20.00 20.77
N ASP A 211 19.89 20.35 19.62
CA ASP A 211 19.32 19.42 18.64
C ASP A 211 20.34 19.06 17.54
N ALA A 212 20.71 17.78 17.49
CA ALA A 212 21.65 17.22 16.50
C ALA A 212 21.10 17.27 15.06
N ASN A 213 19.80 17.06 14.85
CA ASN A 213 19.19 17.13 13.52
C ASN A 213 19.16 18.57 13.00
N ALA A 214 18.82 19.53 13.87
CA ALA A 214 18.93 20.96 13.54
C ALA A 214 20.38 21.34 13.19
N PHE A 215 21.38 20.76 13.88
CA PHE A 215 22.78 21.01 13.59
C PHE A 215 23.23 20.47 12.22
N VAL A 216 22.78 19.27 11.84
CA VAL A 216 23.02 18.70 10.52
C VAL A 216 22.40 19.58 9.43
N ALA A 217 21.16 20.03 9.61
CA ALA A 217 20.48 20.94 8.68
C ALA A 217 21.20 22.30 8.54
N LEU A 218 21.76 22.84 9.64
CA LEU A 218 22.62 24.02 9.58
C LEU A 218 23.89 23.76 8.75
N ALA A 219 24.51 22.59 8.91
CA ALA A 219 25.73 22.22 8.19
C ALA A 219 25.53 22.04 6.68
N GLU A 220 24.30 21.90 6.19
CA GLU A 220 23.99 21.93 4.76
C GLU A 220 24.32 23.30 4.13
N HIS A 221 24.08 24.38 4.87
CA HIS A 221 24.38 25.75 4.42
C HIS A 221 25.89 26.02 4.36
N THR A 222 26.68 25.16 4.99
CA THR A 222 28.14 25.19 4.96
C THR A 222 28.76 24.08 4.12
N GLY A 223 27.97 23.34 3.34
CA GLY A 223 28.47 22.22 2.53
C GLY A 223 29.21 21.14 3.33
N SER A 224 29.03 21.11 4.66
CA SER A 224 29.76 20.23 5.59
C SER A 224 28.87 19.16 6.20
N LYS A 225 27.69 18.92 5.60
CA LYS A 225 26.66 17.99 6.09
C LYS A 225 27.24 16.62 6.46
N GLU A 226 27.90 15.95 5.51
CA GLU A 226 28.40 14.59 5.72
C GLU A 226 29.50 14.52 6.80
N PHE A 227 30.38 15.52 6.83
CA PHE A 227 31.40 15.65 7.87
C PHE A 227 30.75 15.79 9.27
N VAL A 228 29.75 16.66 9.41
CA VAL A 228 29.03 16.88 10.66
C VAL A 228 28.28 15.62 11.09
N LYS A 229 27.60 14.91 10.17
CA LYS A 229 26.93 13.64 10.47
C LYS A 229 27.90 12.60 11.03
N GLU A 230 29.08 12.47 10.42
CA GLU A 230 30.12 11.53 10.84
C GLU A 230 30.61 11.83 12.27
N LYS A 231 30.81 13.11 12.60
CA LYS A 231 31.27 13.52 13.94
C LYS A 231 30.21 13.39 15.02
N ILE A 232 28.97 13.77 14.73
CA ILE A 232 27.85 13.52 15.67
C ILE A 232 27.73 12.02 15.94
N LYS A 233 27.79 11.18 14.89
CA LYS A 233 27.77 9.72 15.02
C LYS A 233 28.86 9.23 15.97
N ASN A 234 30.11 9.65 15.78
CA ASN A 234 31.22 9.23 16.65
C ASN A 234 31.04 9.72 18.09
N ALA A 235 30.60 10.96 18.30
CA ALA A 235 30.35 11.49 19.64
C ALA A 235 29.27 10.70 20.40
N PHE A 236 28.15 10.36 19.73
CA PHE A 236 27.10 9.54 20.34
C PHE A 236 27.59 8.11 20.61
N VAL A 237 28.33 7.50 19.69
CA VAL A 237 28.86 6.14 19.86
C VAL A 237 29.81 6.07 21.05
N GLU A 238 30.74 7.03 21.19
CA GLU A 238 31.63 7.08 22.35
C GLU A 238 30.86 7.31 23.66
N ALA A 239 29.88 8.22 23.66
CA ALA A 239 29.02 8.44 24.82
C ALA A 239 28.26 7.16 25.24
N LEU A 240 27.74 6.40 24.27
CA LEU A 240 27.06 5.13 24.51
C LEU A 240 28.01 4.03 25.04
N LYS A 241 29.27 3.99 24.60
CA LYS A 241 30.26 3.02 25.11
C LYS A 241 30.54 3.22 26.60
N ILE A 242 30.64 4.47 27.04
CA ILE A 242 31.07 4.84 28.40
C ILE A 242 29.91 5.02 29.38
N ALA A 243 28.66 5.12 28.90
CA ALA A 243 27.48 5.26 29.75
C ALA A 243 27.36 4.08 30.73
N LYS A 244 27.03 4.38 31.98
CA LYS A 244 26.99 3.41 33.09
C LYS A 244 25.63 3.30 33.76
N THR A 245 24.73 4.24 33.50
CA THR A 245 23.44 4.31 34.20
C THR A 245 22.28 4.39 33.21
N GLY A 246 21.11 3.85 33.60
CA GLY A 246 19.89 3.96 32.79
C GLY A 246 19.46 5.41 32.55
N SER A 247 19.73 6.35 33.47
CA SER A 247 19.43 7.78 33.23
C SER A 247 20.31 8.41 32.15
N GLU A 248 21.58 8.00 32.03
CA GLU A 248 22.47 8.47 30.96
C GLU A 248 22.02 7.88 29.62
N LEU A 249 21.73 6.57 29.60
CA LEU A 249 21.24 5.89 28.41
C LEU A 249 19.91 6.45 27.93
N LYS A 250 18.96 6.74 28.84
CA LYS A 250 17.69 7.37 28.51
C LYS A 250 17.92 8.68 27.76
N PHE A 251 18.75 9.54 28.32
CA PHE A 251 19.09 10.83 27.71
C PHE A 251 19.72 10.65 26.31
N LEU A 252 20.65 9.70 26.16
CA LEU A 252 21.32 9.46 24.88
C LEU A 252 20.34 8.92 23.83
N TYR A 253 19.57 7.88 24.14
CA TYR A 253 18.64 7.26 23.18
C TYR A 253 17.42 8.12 22.85
N GLU A 254 17.01 9.05 23.72
CA GLU A 254 15.94 10.00 23.39
C GLU A 254 16.41 11.15 22.49
N ASN A 255 17.71 11.44 22.48
CA ASN A 255 18.27 12.53 21.68
C ASN A 255 19.13 12.06 20.50
N ILE A 256 19.25 10.75 20.28
CA ILE A 256 20.05 10.20 19.19
C ILE A 256 19.34 10.37 17.84
N PRO A 257 20.02 10.90 16.81
CA PRO A 257 19.47 10.95 15.46
C PRO A 257 19.22 9.58 14.82
N ASP A 258 18.14 9.49 14.02
CA ASP A 258 17.74 8.27 13.29
C ASP A 258 18.84 7.73 12.37
N PHE A 259 19.63 8.60 11.74
CA PHE A 259 20.73 8.17 10.86
C PHE A 259 21.85 7.39 11.58
N ILE A 260 21.91 7.50 12.92
CA ILE A 260 22.84 6.77 13.77
C ILE A 260 22.22 5.45 14.24
N LEU A 261 20.94 5.45 14.61
CA LEU A 261 20.23 4.28 15.16
C LEU A 261 20.44 3.02 14.30
N ASN A 262 20.27 3.16 12.99
CA ASN A 262 20.39 2.05 12.04
C ASN A 262 21.82 1.45 11.89
N GLN A 263 22.82 2.09 12.50
CA GLN A 263 24.22 1.65 12.46
C GLN A 263 24.71 1.15 13.83
N LEU A 264 23.94 1.29 14.91
CA LEU A 264 24.44 1.01 16.25
C LEU A 264 24.83 -0.45 16.47
N VAL A 265 24.12 -1.41 15.86
CA VAL A 265 24.48 -2.84 15.95
C VAL A 265 25.89 -3.09 15.41
N SER A 266 26.25 -2.49 14.26
CA SER A 266 27.58 -2.67 13.69
C SER A 266 28.68 -1.93 14.47
N LEU A 267 28.31 -0.84 15.17
CA LEU A 267 29.25 0.01 15.90
C LEU A 267 29.50 -0.43 17.36
N LEU A 268 28.48 -0.98 18.03
CA LEU A 268 28.53 -1.37 19.45
C LEU A 268 28.43 -2.87 19.69
N LYS A 269 27.97 -3.64 18.69
CA LYS A 269 27.59 -5.07 18.80
C LYS A 269 26.34 -5.31 19.65
N GLU A 270 25.68 -6.43 19.39
CA GLU A 270 24.39 -6.81 20.00
C GLU A 270 24.49 -6.97 21.52
N GLU A 271 25.57 -7.59 22.02
CA GLU A 271 25.80 -7.81 23.46
C GLU A 271 25.78 -6.50 24.25
N LYS A 272 26.50 -5.47 23.78
CA LYS A 272 26.56 -4.17 24.46
C LYS A 272 25.22 -3.45 24.42
N LEU A 273 24.50 -3.56 23.31
CA LEU A 273 23.15 -3.01 23.20
C LEU A 273 22.18 -3.73 24.14
N TRP A 274 22.36 -5.03 24.36
CA TRP A 274 21.55 -5.79 25.32
C TRP A 274 21.83 -5.40 26.76
N ASP A 275 23.09 -5.13 27.11
CA ASP A 275 23.44 -4.53 28.40
C ASP A 275 22.69 -3.20 28.62
N HIS A 276 22.49 -2.42 27.56
CA HIS A 276 21.72 -1.18 27.63
C HIS A 276 20.22 -1.45 27.84
N VAL A 277 19.65 -2.51 27.23
CA VAL A 277 18.26 -2.94 27.49
C VAL A 277 18.09 -3.27 28.97
N ASN A 278 19.01 -4.04 29.55
CA ASN A 278 18.99 -4.39 30.97
C ASN A 278 19.03 -3.14 31.87
N LEU A 279 19.97 -2.21 31.60
CA LEU A 279 20.13 -0.99 32.39
C LEU A 279 18.93 -0.03 32.30
N LEU A 280 18.28 0.06 31.15
CA LEU A 280 17.07 0.87 30.96
C LEU A 280 15.88 0.23 31.68
N THR A 281 15.71 -1.09 31.54
CA THR A 281 14.65 -1.84 32.23
C THR A 281 14.79 -1.70 33.74
N ASP A 282 15.99 -1.93 34.30
CA ASP A 282 16.25 -1.78 35.74
C ASP A 282 16.05 -0.35 36.24
N TYR A 283 16.28 0.66 35.38
CA TYR A 283 16.05 2.06 35.75
C TYR A 283 14.57 2.35 36.01
N ASP A 284 13.67 1.73 35.26
CA ASP A 284 12.22 1.86 35.42
C ASP A 284 11.72 1.07 36.64
N ASP A 285 12.32 -0.09 36.93
CA ASP A 285 11.88 -0.96 38.04
C ASP A 285 12.38 -0.52 39.43
N THR A 286 13.52 0.18 39.52
CA THR A 286 14.24 0.33 40.80
C THR A 286 14.31 1.77 41.32
N GLY A 287 14.14 1.91 42.65
CA GLY A 287 14.39 3.15 43.42
C GLY A 287 13.14 3.86 43.95
N THR A 288 13.34 4.78 44.88
CA THR A 288 12.28 5.69 45.35
C THR A 288 11.83 6.54 44.16
N PHE A 289 10.54 6.54 43.82
CA PHE A 289 9.94 7.15 42.62
C PHE A 289 10.06 6.37 41.30
N SER A 290 10.25 5.05 41.30
CA SER A 290 10.16 4.20 40.09
C SER A 290 8.89 4.45 39.28
N ASN A 291 7.73 4.63 39.93
CA ASN A 291 6.45 4.97 39.31
C ASN A 291 6.42 6.33 38.55
N PHE A 292 7.48 7.15 38.61
CA PHE A 292 7.62 8.41 37.88
C PHE A 292 8.77 8.39 36.86
N LYS A 293 9.48 7.28 36.75
CA LYS A 293 10.51 7.05 35.73
C LYS A 293 9.87 6.30 34.57
N ASP A 294 10.17 6.76 33.37
CA ASP A 294 9.70 6.15 32.13
C ASP A 294 10.83 6.20 31.11
N SER A 295 11.44 5.06 30.79
CA SER A 295 12.46 4.95 29.75
C SER A 295 11.91 4.40 28.43
N SER A 296 10.58 4.29 28.29
CA SER A 296 9.92 3.65 27.14
C SER A 296 10.38 4.23 25.81
N GLY A 297 10.49 5.56 25.67
CA GLY A 297 10.98 6.19 24.44
C GLY A 297 12.43 5.81 24.10
N ALA A 298 13.30 5.73 25.11
CA ALA A 298 14.68 5.28 24.95
C ALA A 298 14.75 3.80 24.56
N LEU A 299 13.96 2.95 25.21
CA LEU A 299 13.82 1.53 24.87
C LEU A 299 13.33 1.35 23.43
N MET A 300 12.34 2.14 22.98
CA MET A 300 11.84 2.05 21.60
C MET A 300 12.94 2.39 20.60
N ASN A 301 13.72 3.44 20.84
CA ASN A 301 14.84 3.81 19.97
C ASN A 301 15.97 2.76 19.99
N LEU A 302 16.22 2.13 21.14
CA LEU A 302 17.16 1.02 21.25
C LEU A 302 16.67 -0.22 20.48
N PHE A 303 15.39 -0.62 20.61
CA PHE A 303 14.84 -1.76 19.86
C PHE A 303 14.81 -1.50 18.34
N LYS A 304 14.51 -0.26 17.91
CA LYS A 304 14.68 0.15 16.50
C LYS A 304 16.12 -0.08 16.01
N ALA A 305 17.12 0.18 16.86
CA ALA A 305 18.53 0.03 16.52
C ALA A 305 18.96 -1.44 16.31
N PHE A 306 18.39 -2.38 17.07
CA PHE A 306 18.61 -3.81 16.84
C PHE A 306 18.08 -4.28 15.48
N GLY A 307 17.08 -3.59 14.93
CA GLY A 307 16.50 -3.91 13.62
C GLY A 307 16.07 -5.38 13.54
N ASN A 308 16.74 -6.13 12.66
CA ASN A 308 16.39 -7.50 12.29
C ASN A 308 17.21 -8.57 13.05
N SER A 309 17.77 -8.22 14.20
CA SER A 309 18.65 -9.12 14.94
C SER A 309 17.89 -10.31 15.55
N PHE A 310 18.27 -11.53 15.17
CA PHE A 310 17.78 -12.77 15.83
C PHE A 310 18.19 -12.86 17.30
N TYR A 311 19.16 -12.05 17.74
CA TYR A 311 19.64 -11.98 19.12
C TYR A 311 18.53 -11.64 20.11
N ILE A 312 17.64 -10.70 19.76
CA ILE A 312 16.52 -10.31 20.62
C ILE A 312 15.59 -11.51 20.88
N ILE A 313 15.27 -12.25 19.82
CA ILE A 313 14.36 -13.40 19.93
C ILE A 313 15.00 -14.52 20.71
N GLU A 314 16.30 -14.76 20.53
CA GLU A 314 17.04 -15.71 21.35
C GLU A 314 16.95 -15.34 22.84
N LYS A 315 17.25 -14.09 23.19
CA LYS A 315 17.20 -13.61 24.58
C LYS A 315 15.81 -13.69 25.19
N PHE A 316 14.77 -13.27 24.47
CA PHE A 316 13.40 -13.36 24.99
C PHE A 316 12.86 -14.79 24.99
N SER A 317 13.33 -15.68 24.11
CA SER A 317 12.99 -17.11 24.18
C SER A 317 13.63 -17.78 25.40
N GLU A 318 14.82 -17.33 25.82
CA GLU A 318 15.46 -17.76 27.07
C GLU A 318 14.73 -17.25 28.32
N ASP A 319 14.15 -16.04 28.26
CA ASP A 319 13.49 -15.38 29.40
C ASP A 319 12.19 -14.66 28.98
N GLN A 320 11.08 -15.41 29.00
CA GLN A 320 9.74 -14.88 28.71
C GLN A 320 9.23 -13.92 29.80
N ALA A 321 9.67 -14.10 31.05
CA ALA A 321 9.29 -13.23 32.16
C ALA A 321 9.88 -11.83 31.97
N PHE A 322 11.14 -11.75 31.53
CA PHE A 322 11.78 -10.48 31.21
C PHE A 322 11.08 -9.75 30.05
N LEU A 323 10.64 -10.46 29.02
CA LEU A 323 9.83 -9.88 27.94
C LEU A 323 8.51 -9.29 28.48
N LYS A 324 7.81 -10.03 29.34
CA LYS A 324 6.57 -9.57 29.97
C LYS A 324 6.81 -8.33 30.84
N ARG A 325 7.85 -8.35 31.69
CA ARG A 325 8.26 -7.22 32.54
C ARG A 325 8.52 -5.96 31.74
N ILE A 326 9.30 -6.04 30.65
CA ILE A 326 9.51 -4.89 29.76
C ILE A 326 8.16 -4.39 29.23
N TYR A 327 7.33 -5.27 28.67
CA TYR A 327 6.04 -4.89 28.08
C TYR A 327 5.11 -4.18 29.08
N GLU A 328 5.02 -4.69 30.32
CA GLU A 328 4.15 -4.11 31.36
C GLU A 328 4.63 -2.72 31.80
N ASN A 329 5.95 -2.53 31.87
CA ASN A 329 6.57 -1.26 32.25
C ASN A 329 6.51 -0.19 31.15
N LEU A 330 6.22 -0.55 29.90
CA LEU A 330 6.05 0.42 28.83
C LEU A 330 4.80 1.28 29.07
N ASP A 331 4.99 2.59 29.08
CA ASP A 331 3.92 3.58 29.24
C ASP A 331 4.05 4.68 28.15
N GLY A 332 3.01 5.49 28.00
CA GLY A 332 3.00 6.62 27.09
C GLY A 332 3.03 6.24 25.61
N SER A 333 3.51 7.18 24.79
CA SER A 333 3.52 7.04 23.33
C SER A 333 4.78 7.65 22.73
N SER A 334 5.22 7.10 21.60
CA SER A 334 6.36 7.60 20.82
C SER A 334 5.96 7.86 19.37
N GLU A 335 6.72 8.71 18.69
CA GLU A 335 6.63 8.83 17.23
C GLU A 335 7.21 7.56 16.58
N PHE A 336 6.39 6.91 15.77
CA PHE A 336 6.74 5.76 14.96
C PHE A 336 6.13 5.91 13.58
N MET A 337 6.96 5.86 12.53
CA MET A 337 6.53 6.08 11.14
C MET A 337 5.74 7.38 10.92
N GLY A 338 6.06 8.44 11.67
CA GLY A 338 5.39 9.74 11.57
C GLY A 338 4.06 9.85 12.32
N GLN A 339 3.69 8.85 13.12
CA GLN A 339 2.47 8.83 13.95
C GLN A 339 2.81 8.64 15.42
N VAL A 340 2.08 9.32 16.31
CA VAL A 340 2.20 9.13 17.76
C VAL A 340 1.41 7.87 18.14
N THR A 341 2.09 6.88 18.69
CA THR A 341 1.52 5.55 18.98
C THR A 341 1.98 5.04 20.34
N SER A 342 1.11 4.27 21.00
CA SER A 342 1.40 3.53 22.23
C SER A 342 2.73 2.77 22.16
N ASN A 343 3.59 2.96 23.17
CA ASN A 343 4.89 2.28 23.24
C ASN A 343 4.74 0.76 23.31
N ARG A 344 3.67 0.25 23.95
CA ARG A 344 3.33 -1.17 24.01
C ARG A 344 3.03 -1.76 22.63
N ILE A 345 2.29 -1.02 21.79
CA ILE A 345 2.01 -1.41 20.42
C ILE A 345 3.29 -1.41 19.59
N ILE A 346 4.10 -0.35 19.65
CA ILE A 346 5.36 -0.25 18.90
C ILE A 346 6.28 -1.43 19.26
N PHE A 347 6.47 -1.66 20.56
CA PHE A 347 7.27 -2.76 21.05
C PHE A 347 6.77 -4.12 20.56
N ALA A 348 5.50 -4.43 20.81
CA ALA A 348 4.92 -5.71 20.41
C ALA A 348 4.96 -5.93 18.89
N SER A 349 4.85 -4.85 18.11
CA SER A 349 5.00 -4.85 16.65
C SER A 349 6.42 -5.20 16.20
N LEU A 350 7.43 -4.60 16.84
CA LEU A 350 8.84 -4.93 16.59
C LEU A 350 9.15 -6.39 16.95
N ILE A 351 8.68 -6.86 18.10
CA ILE A 351 8.85 -8.27 18.50
C ILE A 351 8.14 -9.22 17.52
N SER A 352 6.89 -8.89 17.14
CA SER A 352 6.13 -9.66 16.14
C SER A 352 6.89 -9.79 14.83
N ALA A 353 7.45 -8.69 14.32
CA ALA A 353 8.23 -8.67 13.09
C ALA A 353 9.44 -9.63 13.14
N CYS A 354 10.14 -9.69 14.28
CA CYS A 354 11.25 -10.60 14.48
C CYS A 354 10.80 -12.07 14.61
N CYS A 355 9.59 -12.34 15.10
CA CYS A 355 9.08 -13.70 15.34
C CYS A 355 8.57 -14.44 14.10
N VAL A 356 8.05 -13.74 13.09
CA VAL A 356 7.35 -14.37 11.93
C VAL A 356 8.21 -15.44 11.21
N TYR A 357 9.53 -15.30 11.23
CA TYR A 357 10.46 -16.18 10.52
C TYR A 357 11.16 -17.23 11.40
N ASP A 358 10.95 -17.20 12.72
CA ASP A 358 11.60 -18.15 13.61
C ASP A 358 10.75 -19.41 13.79
N ASN A 359 11.09 -20.44 13.01
CA ASN A 359 10.43 -21.75 13.08
C ASN A 359 10.69 -22.51 14.39
N ARG A 360 11.57 -22.02 15.27
CA ARG A 360 11.82 -22.62 16.59
C ARG A 360 10.76 -22.22 17.61
N LEU A 361 10.01 -21.15 17.37
CA LEU A 361 8.98 -20.66 18.28
C LEU A 361 7.79 -21.63 18.35
N LYS A 362 7.24 -21.79 19.55
CA LYS A 362 6.11 -22.68 19.81
C LYS A 362 4.85 -22.13 19.17
N ARG A 363 4.28 -22.90 18.22
CA ARG A 363 3.01 -22.57 17.56
C ARG A 363 1.85 -23.25 18.28
N ILE A 364 0.84 -22.46 18.63
CA ILE A 364 -0.39 -22.93 19.25
C ILE A 364 -1.50 -22.86 18.22
N ASP A 365 -2.24 -23.96 18.08
CA ASP A 365 -3.45 -24.03 17.25
C ASP A 365 -4.60 -23.25 17.93
N LYS A 366 -4.50 -21.93 17.83
CA LYS A 366 -5.45 -20.96 18.36
C LYS A 366 -5.57 -19.81 17.36
N THR A 367 -6.80 -19.52 16.97
CA THR A 367 -7.13 -18.32 16.20
C THR A 367 -7.86 -17.31 17.09
N PHE A 368 -7.38 -16.08 17.06
CA PHE A 368 -8.05 -14.91 17.59
C PHE A 368 -8.67 -14.10 16.46
N TYR A 369 -9.81 -13.50 16.74
CA TYR A 369 -10.58 -12.71 15.79
C TYR A 369 -10.76 -11.30 16.35
N TYR A 370 -10.58 -10.32 15.48
CA TYR A 370 -10.75 -8.91 15.79
C TYR A 370 -11.63 -8.23 14.72
N GLY A 371 -12.44 -7.24 15.11
CA GLY A 371 -13.33 -6.52 14.20
C GLY A 371 -14.66 -7.23 13.93
N LYS A 372 -15.61 -6.57 13.24
CA LYS A 372 -16.99 -7.05 12.99
C LYS A 372 -17.69 -7.63 14.24
N GLY A 373 -17.53 -6.96 15.38
CA GLY A 373 -18.10 -7.37 16.66
C GLY A 373 -17.26 -8.38 17.45
N TYR A 374 -16.17 -8.93 16.90
CA TYR A 374 -15.21 -9.70 17.69
C TYR A 374 -14.27 -8.79 18.48
N LYS A 375 -13.97 -9.17 19.73
CA LYS A 375 -13.00 -8.51 20.60
C LYS A 375 -12.22 -9.54 21.42
N ILE A 376 -11.09 -9.13 21.96
CA ILE A 376 -10.23 -9.99 22.77
C ILE A 376 -10.18 -9.37 24.16
N ASP A 377 -10.52 -10.18 25.15
CA ASP A 377 -10.42 -9.81 26.56
C ASP A 377 -9.06 -10.26 27.08
N SER A 378 -8.39 -9.36 27.79
CA SER A 378 -7.10 -9.65 28.42
C SER A 378 -7.09 -9.34 29.92
N ASP A 379 -8.26 -8.97 30.46
CA ASP A 379 -8.43 -8.75 31.88
C ASP A 379 -8.64 -10.08 32.59
N ILE A 380 -7.99 -10.21 33.74
CA ILE A 380 -8.09 -11.41 34.54
C ILE A 380 -9.29 -11.26 35.47
N SER A 381 -10.20 -12.26 35.48
CA SER A 381 -11.26 -12.31 36.49
C SER A 381 -10.63 -12.37 37.89
N TRP A 382 -11.32 -11.86 38.91
CA TRP A 382 -10.85 -11.83 40.32
C TRP A 382 -10.44 -13.17 40.96
N PHE A 383 -10.45 -14.29 40.22
CA PHE A 383 -10.22 -15.66 40.69
C PHE A 383 -9.01 -16.38 40.04
N SER A 384 -8.16 -15.71 39.27
CA SER A 384 -6.91 -16.31 38.77
C SER A 384 -5.76 -15.32 38.82
N ASP A 385 -4.57 -15.78 39.23
CA ASP A 385 -3.35 -14.97 39.18
C ASP A 385 -2.65 -15.20 37.83
N GLU A 386 -2.25 -14.13 37.13
CA GLU A 386 -1.34 -14.26 35.99
C GLU A 386 0.02 -14.73 36.49
N LYS A 387 0.64 -15.68 35.77
CA LYS A 387 2.04 -16.02 36.05
C LYS A 387 2.97 -14.90 35.56
N GLU A 388 4.16 -14.86 36.12
CA GLU A 388 5.21 -13.87 35.80
C GLU A 388 5.67 -13.95 34.33
N ASP A 389 5.41 -15.04 33.62
CA ASP A 389 5.85 -15.33 32.26
C ASP A 389 4.71 -15.65 31.28
N GLU A 390 3.45 -15.40 31.64
CA GLU A 390 2.27 -15.69 30.81
C GLU A 390 1.30 -14.51 30.75
N PHE A 391 0.58 -14.36 29.63
CA PHE A 391 -0.55 -13.45 29.47
C PHE A 391 -1.88 -14.21 29.42
N TYR A 392 -2.90 -13.70 30.10
CA TYR A 392 -4.28 -14.16 29.97
C TYR A 392 -4.95 -13.54 28.74
N LEU A 393 -5.56 -14.37 27.89
CA LEU A 393 -6.37 -13.94 26.75
C LEU A 393 -7.62 -14.80 26.58
N LYS A 394 -8.74 -14.16 26.23
CA LYS A 394 -10.05 -14.78 25.99
C LYS A 394 -10.75 -14.16 24.78
N GLN A 395 -11.32 -14.98 23.89
CA GLN A 395 -12.08 -14.48 22.75
C GLN A 395 -13.50 -14.10 23.14
N GLN A 396 -13.97 -12.95 22.68
CA GLN A 396 -15.33 -12.44 22.88
C GLN A 396 -15.98 -12.00 21.56
N LYS A 397 -17.31 -11.92 21.56
CA LYS A 397 -18.12 -11.38 20.47
C LYS A 397 -19.27 -10.53 21.01
N ILE A 398 -19.46 -9.36 20.43
CA ILE A 398 -20.61 -8.50 20.63
C ILE A 398 -21.77 -9.04 19.79
N VAL A 399 -22.86 -9.37 20.45
CA VAL A 399 -24.10 -9.87 19.85
C VAL A 399 -25.19 -8.84 20.08
N GLU A 400 -25.90 -8.47 19.01
CA GLU A 400 -27.07 -7.60 19.12
C GLU A 400 -28.33 -8.44 19.34
N HIS A 401 -29.09 -8.07 20.35
CA HIS A 401 -30.37 -8.67 20.70
C HIS A 401 -31.47 -7.66 20.45
N THR A 402 -32.53 -8.09 19.75
CA THR A 402 -33.74 -7.30 19.58
C THR A 402 -34.88 -7.91 20.37
N TYR A 403 -35.62 -7.07 21.11
CA TYR A 403 -36.83 -7.47 21.81
C TYR A 403 -37.94 -6.46 21.59
N GLN A 404 -39.17 -6.95 21.68
CA GLN A 404 -40.37 -6.13 21.60
C GLN A 404 -40.70 -5.64 23.01
N GLN A 405 -40.63 -4.33 23.23
CA GLN A 405 -41.05 -3.72 24.48
C GLN A 405 -42.51 -3.26 24.36
N PRO A 406 -43.39 -3.66 25.29
CA PRO A 406 -44.77 -3.19 25.31
C PRO A 406 -44.83 -1.67 25.33
N ASN A 407 -45.42 -1.08 24.29
CA ASN A 407 -45.58 0.36 24.18
C ASN A 407 -46.75 0.81 25.06
N THR A 408 -46.44 1.06 26.32
CA THR A 408 -47.43 1.32 27.36
C THR A 408 -47.07 2.55 28.18
N GLU A 409 -48.09 3.30 28.57
CA GLU A 409 -47.96 4.40 29.52
C GLU A 409 -48.85 4.08 30.72
N THR A 410 -48.34 4.36 31.92
CA THR A 410 -49.09 4.14 33.16
C THR A 410 -49.44 5.49 33.74
N ASP A 411 -50.73 5.73 33.91
CA ASP A 411 -51.22 6.99 34.44
C ASP A 411 -50.97 7.13 35.95
N GLU A 412 -51.30 8.31 36.50
CA GLU A 412 -51.13 8.65 37.92
C GLU A 412 -51.99 7.80 38.87
N PHE A 413 -52.94 7.02 38.36
CA PHE A 413 -53.78 6.10 39.11
C PHE A 413 -53.32 4.62 39.00
N GLY A 414 -52.21 4.38 38.30
CA GLY A 414 -51.63 3.04 38.13
C GLY A 414 -52.28 2.21 37.03
N VAL A 415 -53.04 2.83 36.12
CA VAL A 415 -53.66 2.14 34.99
C VAL A 415 -52.74 2.19 33.78
N THR A 416 -52.29 1.02 33.33
CA THR A 416 -51.43 0.89 32.14
C THR A 416 -52.27 0.78 30.87
N ILE A 417 -52.07 1.70 29.93
CA ILE A 417 -52.74 1.75 28.63
C ILE A 417 -51.72 1.56 27.49
N SER A 418 -52.08 0.75 26.50
CA SER A 418 -51.26 0.51 25.31
C SER A 418 -51.40 1.69 24.33
N LEU A 419 -50.25 2.26 23.94
CA LEU A 419 -50.16 3.45 23.07
C LEU A 419 -49.99 3.09 21.58
N GLY A 420 -49.99 1.80 21.23
CA GLY A 420 -49.77 1.34 19.87
C GLY A 420 -49.03 0.00 19.81
N PRO A 421 -48.52 -0.40 18.63
CA PRO A 421 -47.70 -1.60 18.51
C PRO A 421 -46.44 -1.49 19.38
N ASP A 422 -45.95 -2.65 19.83
CA ASP A 422 -44.73 -2.75 20.64
C ASP A 422 -43.54 -2.08 19.94
N LEU A 423 -42.69 -1.44 20.75
CA LEU A 423 -41.48 -0.79 20.27
C LEU A 423 -40.37 -1.82 20.17
N GLU A 424 -39.81 -1.97 18.98
CA GLU A 424 -38.61 -2.77 18.78
C GLU A 424 -37.40 -2.05 19.39
N LYS A 425 -36.79 -2.65 20.42
CA LYS A 425 -35.56 -2.16 21.04
C LYS A 425 -34.43 -3.14 20.84
N SER A 426 -33.24 -2.61 20.57
CA SER A 426 -31.99 -3.38 20.52
C SER A 426 -31.11 -3.09 21.74
N TYR A 427 -30.41 -4.12 22.21
CA TYR A 427 -29.27 -3.99 23.12
C TYR A 427 -28.12 -4.88 22.63
N SER A 428 -26.89 -4.54 22.99
CA SER A 428 -25.73 -5.36 22.68
C SER A 428 -25.22 -6.06 23.95
N GLU A 429 -24.88 -7.34 23.81
CA GLU A 429 -24.26 -8.14 24.87
C GLU A 429 -22.90 -8.63 24.40
N THR A 430 -21.94 -8.70 25.32
CA THR A 430 -20.67 -9.39 25.07
C THR A 430 -20.79 -10.85 25.47
N VAL A 431 -20.54 -11.76 24.53
CA VAL A 431 -20.56 -13.20 24.76
C VAL A 431 -19.16 -13.77 24.62
N ASP A 432 -18.70 -14.45 25.67
CA ASP A 432 -17.44 -15.22 25.66
C ASP A 432 -17.53 -16.37 24.63
N GLN A 433 -16.55 -16.45 23.74
CA GLN A 433 -16.45 -17.50 22.70
C GLN A 433 -15.56 -18.66 23.15
N ASP A 434 -14.72 -18.44 24.17
CA ASP A 434 -13.93 -19.48 24.82
C ASP A 434 -13.76 -19.19 26.31
N LYS A 435 -13.13 -20.11 27.04
CA LYS A 435 -12.92 -20.01 28.50
C LYS A 435 -11.74 -19.10 28.89
N GLY A 436 -11.01 -18.56 27.91
CA GLY A 436 -9.71 -17.96 28.09
C GLY A 436 -8.62 -18.96 28.51
N ARG A 437 -7.36 -18.57 28.32
CA ARG A 437 -6.18 -19.39 28.61
C ARG A 437 -4.96 -18.49 28.85
N MET A 438 -3.99 -19.02 29.60
CA MET A 438 -2.66 -18.43 29.76
C MET A 438 -1.72 -18.85 28.63
N TYR A 439 -0.94 -17.88 28.13
CA TYR A 439 -0.05 -18.04 26.99
C TYR A 439 1.30 -17.36 27.25
N HIS A 440 2.42 -17.97 26.85
CA HIS A 440 3.70 -17.26 26.93
C HIS A 440 3.79 -16.14 25.88
N PRO A 441 4.43 -14.99 26.17
CA PRO A 441 4.54 -13.84 25.27
C PRO A 441 4.95 -14.16 23.82
N LEU A 442 5.87 -15.11 23.58
CA LEU A 442 6.31 -15.52 22.24
C LEU A 442 5.61 -16.77 21.69
N ASP A 443 4.60 -17.32 22.38
CA ASP A 443 3.77 -18.37 21.77
C ASP A 443 3.11 -17.79 20.51
N MET A 444 3.23 -18.49 19.38
CA MET A 444 2.73 -18.04 18.09
C MET A 444 1.29 -18.53 17.87
N VAL A 445 0.38 -17.63 17.54
CA VAL A 445 -1.04 -17.89 17.27
C VAL A 445 -1.48 -17.26 15.94
N SER A 446 -2.67 -17.61 15.47
CA SER A 446 -3.28 -16.95 14.32
C SER A 446 -4.17 -15.78 14.77
N LEU A 447 -4.12 -14.66 14.05
CA LEU A 447 -5.01 -13.52 14.21
C LEU A 447 -5.76 -13.28 12.90
N VAL A 448 -7.07 -13.01 12.95
CA VAL A 448 -7.87 -12.61 11.79
C VAL A 448 -8.46 -11.24 12.08
N ASP A 449 -8.19 -10.27 11.22
CA ASP A 449 -8.71 -8.91 11.36
C ASP A 449 -9.80 -8.62 10.31
N TYR A 450 -11.04 -8.51 10.79
CA TYR A 450 -12.19 -8.19 9.96
C TYR A 450 -12.36 -6.68 9.71
N SER A 451 -11.58 -5.81 10.37
CA SER A 451 -11.69 -4.35 10.22
C SER A 451 -10.95 -3.81 9.00
N SER A 452 -9.81 -4.41 8.63
CA SER A 452 -9.03 -4.08 7.43
C SER A 452 -9.60 -4.64 6.12
N GLY A 453 -10.65 -5.48 6.18
CA GLY A 453 -11.18 -6.20 5.02
C GLY A 453 -10.33 -7.38 4.58
N ILE A 454 -9.32 -7.76 5.36
CA ILE A 454 -8.43 -8.90 5.13
C ILE A 454 -8.90 -10.10 5.97
N ASP A 455 -9.73 -10.95 5.38
CA ASP A 455 -10.26 -12.16 6.03
C ASP A 455 -9.23 -13.33 6.04
N ILE A 456 -7.92 -13.04 6.17
CA ILE A 456 -6.83 -14.03 6.11
C ILE A 456 -6.15 -14.16 7.49
N PRO A 457 -6.00 -15.37 8.05
CA PRO A 457 -5.28 -15.59 9.31
C PRO A 457 -3.79 -15.32 9.16
N ILE A 458 -3.24 -14.47 10.04
CA ILE A 458 -1.81 -14.12 10.12
C ILE A 458 -1.19 -14.66 11.40
N SER A 459 0.07 -15.10 11.33
CA SER A 459 0.79 -15.67 12.47
C SER A 459 1.49 -14.56 13.27
N VAL A 460 1.15 -14.42 14.55
CA VAL A 460 1.71 -13.39 15.46
C VAL A 460 2.03 -13.97 16.83
N PRO A 461 2.99 -13.40 17.59
CA PRO A 461 3.22 -13.78 18.97
C PRO A 461 2.12 -13.22 19.88
N ILE A 462 1.91 -13.86 21.02
CA ILE A 462 0.88 -13.49 22.01
C ILE A 462 1.07 -12.09 22.57
N VAL A 463 2.30 -11.60 22.73
CA VAL A 463 2.55 -10.21 23.18
C VAL A 463 1.90 -9.18 22.25
N PHE A 464 1.80 -9.47 20.95
CA PHE A 464 1.10 -8.62 19.99
C PHE A 464 -0.42 -8.66 20.21
N VAL A 465 -0.98 -9.86 20.41
CA VAL A 465 -2.41 -10.02 20.71
C VAL A 465 -2.79 -9.33 22.03
N LYS A 466 -1.93 -9.41 23.05
CA LYS A 466 -2.10 -8.71 24.33
C LYS A 466 -2.08 -7.20 24.15
N ALA A 467 -1.14 -6.68 23.34
CA ALA A 467 -1.07 -5.27 23.01
C ALA A 467 -2.35 -4.76 22.35
N LEU A 468 -2.92 -5.50 21.40
CA LEU A 468 -4.19 -5.15 20.78
C LEU A 468 -5.38 -5.18 21.75
N ALA A 469 -5.41 -6.17 22.65
CA ALA A 469 -6.50 -6.32 23.62
C ALA A 469 -6.50 -5.23 24.71
N GLY A 470 -5.36 -4.57 24.95
CA GLY A 470 -5.22 -3.49 25.94
C GLY A 470 -5.66 -2.11 25.44
N GLU A 471 -5.82 -1.91 24.13
CA GLU A 471 -6.23 -0.64 23.54
C GLU A 471 -7.75 -0.44 23.69
N LYS A 472 -8.16 0.70 24.24
CA LYS A 472 -9.55 0.92 24.70
C LYS A 472 -10.46 1.49 23.62
N GLU A 473 -9.94 2.32 22.73
CA GLU A 473 -10.72 2.96 21.67
C GLU A 473 -10.56 2.21 20.35
N ARG A 474 -11.67 2.06 19.63
CA ARG A 474 -11.68 1.30 18.37
C ARG A 474 -10.72 1.89 17.32
N GLN A 475 -10.58 3.22 17.26
CA GLN A 475 -9.66 3.90 16.34
C GLN A 475 -8.20 3.59 16.69
N ASP A 476 -7.87 3.58 17.97
CA ASP A 476 -6.52 3.26 18.45
C ASP A 476 -6.16 1.80 18.15
N VAL A 477 -7.12 0.88 18.28
CA VAL A 477 -6.87 -0.52 17.94
C VAL A 477 -6.74 -0.71 16.42
N GLU A 478 -7.60 -0.08 15.60
CA GLU A 478 -7.48 -0.15 14.13
C GLU A 478 -6.13 0.44 13.65
N LEU A 479 -5.67 1.52 14.28
CA LEU A 479 -4.36 2.13 14.05
C LEU A 479 -3.22 1.21 14.49
N ALA A 480 -3.32 0.63 15.69
CA ALA A 480 -2.33 -0.28 16.24
C ALA A 480 -2.16 -1.55 15.41
N ILE A 481 -3.29 -2.10 14.93
CA ILE A 481 -3.31 -3.24 14.01
C ILE A 481 -2.56 -2.87 12.73
N ARG A 482 -2.88 -1.73 12.12
CA ARG A 482 -2.22 -1.25 10.90
C ARG A 482 -0.71 -1.08 11.09
N ILE A 483 -0.28 -0.44 12.17
CA ILE A 483 1.14 -0.22 12.49
C ILE A 483 1.88 -1.54 12.72
N GLY A 484 1.26 -2.47 13.44
CA GLY A 484 1.82 -3.80 13.68
C GLY A 484 2.01 -4.59 12.40
N PHE A 485 1.01 -4.58 11.54
CA PHE A 485 1.09 -5.19 10.22
C PHE A 485 2.14 -4.51 9.33
N ASP A 486 2.15 -3.18 9.28
CA ASP A 486 3.12 -2.42 8.49
C ASP A 486 4.55 -2.69 8.95
N THR A 487 4.79 -2.77 10.27
CA THR A 487 6.12 -3.06 10.85
C THR A 487 6.60 -4.46 10.50
N VAL A 488 5.75 -5.48 10.72
CA VAL A 488 6.01 -6.86 10.31
C VAL A 488 6.31 -6.91 8.83
N ALA A 489 5.55 -6.18 8.03
CA ALA A 489 5.64 -6.19 6.57
C ALA A 489 6.89 -5.48 6.03
N ILE A 490 7.28 -4.35 6.61
CA ILE A 490 8.51 -3.61 6.25
C ILE A 490 9.75 -4.44 6.58
N ILE A 491 9.82 -5.02 7.78
CA ILE A 491 10.95 -5.83 8.22
C ILE A 491 11.00 -7.15 7.44
N ALA A 492 9.86 -7.81 7.24
CA ALA A 492 9.70 -8.95 6.33
C ALA A 492 10.23 -8.65 4.93
N GLY A 493 9.82 -7.52 4.35
CA GLY A 493 10.24 -7.05 3.04
C GLY A 493 11.77 -6.89 2.97
N VAL A 494 12.38 -6.20 3.94
CA VAL A 494 13.83 -5.94 3.97
C VAL A 494 14.66 -7.22 4.18
N ILE A 495 14.26 -8.13 5.07
CA ILE A 495 14.98 -9.40 5.33
C ILE A 495 14.89 -10.35 4.15
N VAL A 496 13.69 -10.55 3.60
CA VAL A 496 13.45 -11.46 2.48
C VAL A 496 14.17 -10.98 1.21
N MET A 497 14.25 -9.67 1.00
CA MET A 497 15.03 -9.04 -0.06
C MET A 497 16.56 -9.23 0.10
N ALA A 498 17.06 -9.38 1.34
CA ALA A 498 18.50 -9.42 1.63
C ALA A 498 19.09 -10.84 1.86
N THR A 499 18.29 -11.84 2.26
CA THR A 499 18.84 -13.07 2.86
C THR A 499 18.40 -14.39 2.22
N THR A 500 17.40 -14.41 1.34
CA THR A 500 16.84 -15.69 0.84
C THR A 500 17.14 -15.92 -0.66
N ALA A 501 17.82 -17.02 -0.97
CA ALA A 501 17.98 -17.54 -2.32
C ALA A 501 16.84 -18.49 -2.74
N ASN A 502 15.77 -18.60 -1.94
CA ASN A 502 14.63 -19.48 -2.18
C ASN A 502 13.42 -18.68 -2.70
N PRO A 503 13.11 -18.75 -4.01
CA PRO A 503 12.05 -17.97 -4.65
C PRO A 503 10.65 -18.23 -4.09
N GLY A 504 10.43 -19.38 -3.42
CA GLY A 504 9.12 -19.77 -2.92
C GLY A 504 8.74 -19.17 -1.57
N VAL A 505 9.70 -19.06 -0.64
CA VAL A 505 9.52 -18.33 0.63
C VAL A 505 9.45 -16.82 0.35
N PHE A 506 10.19 -16.39 -0.67
CA PHE A 506 10.23 -15.04 -1.18
C PHE A 506 8.86 -14.55 -1.71
N ALA A 507 8.15 -15.36 -2.51
CA ALA A 507 6.91 -14.94 -3.17
C ALA A 507 5.67 -14.87 -2.26
N LEU A 508 5.55 -15.75 -1.26
CA LEU A 508 4.42 -15.77 -0.32
C LEU A 508 4.51 -14.64 0.71
N ALA A 509 5.71 -14.41 1.29
CA ALA A 509 5.90 -13.34 2.26
C ALA A 509 5.70 -11.95 1.66
N LEU A 510 6.01 -11.76 0.38
CA LEU A 510 5.93 -10.45 -0.30
C LEU A 510 4.52 -10.09 -0.80
N ALA A 511 3.68 -11.05 -1.17
CA ALA A 511 2.33 -10.75 -1.68
C ALA A 511 1.43 -10.11 -0.60
N ASP A 512 1.55 -10.59 0.65
CA ASP A 512 0.80 -10.07 1.81
C ASP A 512 1.35 -8.72 2.29
N VAL A 513 2.67 -8.51 2.20
CA VAL A 513 3.35 -7.24 2.53
C VAL A 513 3.00 -6.12 1.54
N VAL A 514 2.97 -6.44 0.24
CA VAL A 514 2.62 -5.48 -0.81
C VAL A 514 1.11 -5.14 -0.83
N LEU A 515 0.27 -5.91 -0.13
CA LEU A 515 -1.13 -5.57 0.17
C LEU A 515 -1.25 -4.52 1.28
N ALA A 516 -0.47 -4.64 2.36
CA ALA A 516 -0.57 -3.76 3.52
C ALA A 516 0.15 -2.41 3.34
N THR A 517 1.34 -2.40 2.73
CA THR A 517 2.28 -1.26 2.85
C THR A 517 2.44 -0.41 1.58
N GLY A 518 1.35 -0.14 0.85
CA GLY A 518 1.39 0.57 -0.45
C GLY A 518 2.33 1.78 -0.48
N ASP A 519 2.39 2.56 0.60
CA ASP A 519 3.24 3.74 0.68
C ASP A 519 4.69 3.49 1.13
N VAL A 520 4.96 2.50 1.99
CA VAL A 520 6.28 2.37 2.65
C VAL A 520 7.26 1.51 1.87
N ALA A 521 6.81 0.37 1.33
CA ALA A 521 7.66 -0.49 0.49
C ALA A 521 8.05 0.22 -0.82
N ILE A 522 7.13 1.04 -1.36
CA ILE A 522 7.43 1.96 -2.46
C ILE A 522 8.48 2.95 -1.98
N ASN A 523 8.30 3.68 -0.87
CA ASN A 523 9.26 4.69 -0.41
C ASN A 523 10.69 4.17 -0.17
N THR A 524 10.88 2.94 0.33
CA THR A 524 12.22 2.37 0.59
C THR A 524 12.98 1.97 -0.68
N SER A 525 12.27 1.64 -1.77
CA SER A 525 12.89 1.26 -3.05
C SER A 525 12.59 2.25 -4.18
N ARG A 526 11.84 3.33 -3.91
CA ARG A 526 11.28 4.25 -4.91
C ARG A 526 12.38 4.83 -5.78
N ASN A 527 13.44 5.33 -5.16
CA ASN A 527 14.53 5.98 -5.86
C ASN A 527 15.26 4.97 -6.76
N GLU A 528 15.57 3.77 -6.26
CA GLU A 528 16.20 2.71 -7.05
C GLU A 528 15.30 2.19 -8.19
N ILE A 529 13.98 2.16 -7.98
CA ILE A 529 13.01 1.79 -9.02
C ILE A 529 12.95 2.89 -10.08
N LEU A 530 12.82 4.16 -9.68
CA LEU A 530 12.79 5.31 -10.59
C LEU A 530 14.07 5.44 -11.43
N GLU A 531 15.22 5.09 -10.85
CA GLU A 531 16.52 5.03 -11.53
C GLU A 531 16.62 3.83 -12.50
N THR A 532 15.82 2.78 -12.30
CA THR A 532 15.80 1.61 -13.19
C THR A 532 14.94 1.90 -14.43
N PRO A 533 15.44 1.68 -15.66
CA PRO A 533 14.66 1.93 -16.87
C PRO A 533 13.34 1.15 -16.89
N GLY A 534 12.23 1.87 -17.04
CA GLY A 534 10.86 1.32 -16.97
C GLY A 534 10.22 1.36 -15.57
N GLY A 535 10.94 1.79 -14.54
CA GLY A 535 10.42 1.81 -13.17
C GLY A 535 9.38 2.90 -12.89
N ALA A 536 9.47 4.05 -13.56
CA ALA A 536 8.44 5.10 -13.44
C ALA A 536 7.07 4.64 -13.97
N GLU A 537 7.03 4.03 -15.16
CA GLU A 537 5.81 3.46 -15.75
C GLU A 537 5.22 2.33 -14.89
N PHE A 538 6.10 1.52 -14.29
CA PHE A 538 5.68 0.47 -13.36
C PHE A 538 5.07 1.03 -12.07
N LEU A 539 5.70 2.03 -11.45
CA LEU A 539 5.18 2.66 -10.24
C LEU A 539 3.84 3.36 -10.49
N GLU A 540 3.72 4.09 -11.61
CA GLU A 540 2.47 4.77 -11.97
C GLU A 540 1.31 3.78 -12.15
N THR A 541 1.53 2.70 -12.90
CA THR A 541 0.49 1.67 -13.10
C THR A 541 0.17 0.90 -11.82
N TRP A 542 1.15 0.70 -10.95
CA TRP A 542 0.97 0.10 -9.63
C TRP A 542 0.15 1.00 -8.68
N GLU A 543 0.50 2.28 -8.58
CA GLU A 543 -0.22 3.28 -7.78
C GLU A 543 -1.68 3.41 -8.24
N GLN A 544 -1.94 3.39 -9.54
CA GLN A 544 -3.30 3.41 -10.09
C GLN A 544 -4.12 2.16 -9.72
N ILE A 545 -3.51 0.97 -9.72
CA ILE A 545 -4.21 -0.26 -9.26
C ILE A 545 -4.54 -0.17 -7.77
N TYR A 546 -3.66 0.45 -6.98
CA TYR A 546 -3.83 0.64 -5.54
C TYR A 546 -4.93 1.67 -5.21
N VAL A 547 -4.91 2.85 -5.84
CA VAL A 547 -5.88 3.94 -5.61
C VAL A 547 -7.31 3.54 -5.96
N VAL A 548 -7.50 2.65 -6.93
CA VAL A 548 -8.84 2.24 -7.39
C VAL A 548 -9.48 1.17 -6.49
N GLY A 549 -8.80 0.71 -5.42
CA GLY A 549 -9.36 -0.25 -4.45
C GLY A 549 -9.09 -1.72 -4.78
N GLY A 550 -8.00 -2.01 -5.51
CA GLY A 550 -7.57 -3.37 -5.86
C GLY A 550 -7.80 -3.76 -7.32
N ILE A 551 -7.41 -4.98 -7.70
CA ILE A 551 -7.47 -5.43 -9.11
C ILE A 551 -8.88 -5.66 -9.60
N ILE A 552 -9.82 -5.91 -8.67
CA ILE A 552 -11.24 -6.13 -8.97
C ILE A 552 -11.88 -4.88 -9.60
N THR A 553 -11.43 -3.70 -9.22
CA THR A 553 -11.92 -2.40 -9.69
C THR A 553 -11.00 -1.79 -10.76
N ALA A 554 -9.74 -2.23 -10.86
CA ALA A 554 -8.84 -1.85 -11.93
C ALA A 554 -9.34 -2.35 -13.29
N GLY A 555 -9.57 -1.43 -14.23
CA GLY A 555 -10.00 -1.78 -15.58
C GLY A 555 -8.99 -2.68 -16.32
N PRO A 556 -9.42 -3.53 -17.28
CA PRO A 556 -8.53 -4.46 -17.98
C PRO A 556 -7.31 -3.79 -18.64
N ALA A 557 -7.46 -2.56 -19.14
CA ALA A 557 -6.38 -1.79 -19.75
C ALA A 557 -5.26 -1.46 -18.73
N LEU A 558 -5.63 -1.17 -17.48
CA LEU A 558 -4.68 -0.85 -16.42
C LEU A 558 -3.88 -2.09 -15.99
N ILE A 559 -4.57 -3.24 -15.84
CA ILE A 559 -3.93 -4.54 -15.56
C ILE A 559 -2.95 -4.92 -16.68
N GLN A 560 -3.33 -4.67 -17.94
CA GLN A 560 -2.47 -4.91 -19.10
C GLN A 560 -1.21 -4.05 -19.07
N SER A 561 -1.36 -2.75 -18.80
CA SER A 561 -0.24 -1.82 -18.66
C SER A 561 0.68 -2.24 -17.52
N PHE A 562 0.12 -2.64 -16.38
CA PHE A 562 0.90 -3.12 -15.23
C PHE A 562 1.74 -4.36 -15.54
N PHE A 563 1.16 -5.41 -16.15
CA PHE A 563 1.93 -6.61 -16.50
C PHE A 563 3.03 -6.33 -17.52
N LYS A 564 2.76 -5.44 -18.48
CA LYS A 564 3.75 -5.01 -19.48
C LYS A 564 4.91 -4.24 -18.81
N ALA A 565 4.58 -3.25 -17.97
CA ALA A 565 5.56 -2.47 -17.23
C ALA A 565 6.37 -3.34 -16.26
N GLY A 566 5.71 -4.26 -15.55
CA GLY A 566 6.35 -5.20 -14.62
C GLY A 566 7.30 -6.17 -15.30
N ALA A 567 6.92 -6.75 -16.45
CA ALA A 567 7.83 -7.57 -17.25
C ALA A 567 9.03 -6.76 -17.76
N GLY A 568 8.80 -5.51 -18.17
CA GLY A 568 9.84 -4.57 -18.58
C GLY A 568 10.84 -4.28 -17.47
N LEU A 569 10.35 -3.93 -16.28
CA LEU A 569 11.16 -3.63 -15.10
C LEU A 569 11.96 -4.85 -14.61
N LEU A 570 11.34 -6.04 -14.58
CA LEU A 570 12.03 -7.29 -14.25
C LEU A 570 13.22 -7.55 -15.17
N ARG A 571 13.04 -7.32 -16.47
CA ARG A 571 14.09 -7.50 -17.47
C ARG A 571 15.24 -6.54 -17.25
N THR A 572 14.94 -5.25 -17.10
CA THR A 572 15.98 -4.22 -16.94
C THR A 572 16.72 -4.37 -15.61
N ALA A 573 16.00 -4.62 -14.52
CA ALA A 573 16.58 -4.87 -13.20
C ALA A 573 17.49 -6.11 -13.19
N ASN A 574 17.08 -7.23 -13.79
CA ASN A 574 17.92 -8.42 -13.90
C ASN A 574 19.16 -8.18 -14.78
N ALA A 575 19.03 -7.45 -15.89
CA ALA A 575 20.14 -7.14 -16.78
C ALA A 575 21.24 -6.31 -16.11
N ILE A 576 20.85 -5.38 -15.22
CA ILE A 576 21.79 -4.56 -14.44
C ILE A 576 22.14 -5.19 -13.08
N LYS A 577 21.69 -6.42 -12.81
CA LYS A 577 21.87 -7.15 -11.53
C LYS A 577 21.33 -6.38 -10.31
N ASN A 578 20.33 -5.52 -10.50
CA ASN A 578 19.60 -4.90 -9.40
C ASN A 578 18.52 -5.87 -8.90
N PHE A 579 18.98 -6.87 -8.15
CA PHE A 579 18.11 -7.94 -7.65
C PHE A 579 17.04 -7.42 -6.69
N LYS A 580 17.29 -6.32 -5.96
CA LYS A 580 16.31 -5.68 -5.08
C LYS A 580 15.10 -5.16 -5.87
N VAL A 581 15.32 -4.42 -6.96
CA VAL A 581 14.23 -3.93 -7.84
C VAL A 581 13.53 -5.09 -8.57
N ALA A 582 14.28 -6.09 -9.04
CA ALA A 582 13.69 -7.27 -9.68
C ALA A 582 12.76 -8.02 -8.71
N ASN A 583 13.19 -8.17 -7.46
CA ASN A 583 12.47 -8.82 -6.40
C ASN A 583 11.21 -8.06 -5.97
N PHE A 584 11.28 -6.73 -5.89
CA PHE A 584 10.10 -5.88 -5.70
C PHE A 584 9.09 -6.04 -6.84
N ALA A 585 9.54 -6.00 -8.10
CA ALA A 585 8.64 -6.19 -9.23
C ALA A 585 7.97 -7.58 -9.21
N ARG A 586 8.71 -8.65 -8.88
CA ARG A 586 8.15 -10.02 -8.73
C ARG A 586 7.03 -10.05 -7.68
N ALA A 587 7.20 -9.34 -6.57
CA ALA A 587 6.21 -9.27 -5.50
C ALA A 587 4.88 -8.67 -5.94
N CYS A 588 4.91 -7.47 -6.52
CA CYS A 588 3.71 -6.80 -6.99
C CYS A 588 2.99 -7.63 -8.05
N ILE A 589 3.76 -8.20 -8.99
CA ILE A 589 3.21 -9.06 -10.06
C ILE A 589 2.56 -10.33 -9.47
N THR A 590 3.21 -10.96 -8.48
CA THR A 590 2.70 -12.18 -7.82
C THR A 590 1.38 -11.93 -7.10
N LYS A 591 1.26 -10.80 -6.37
CA LYS A 591 0.00 -10.37 -5.78
C LYS A 591 -1.09 -10.23 -6.84
N VAL A 592 -0.77 -9.57 -7.95
CA VAL A 592 -1.76 -9.37 -9.03
C VAL A 592 -2.24 -10.71 -9.61
N ILE A 593 -1.33 -11.67 -9.73
CA ILE A 593 -1.65 -13.03 -10.14
C ILE A 593 -2.49 -13.79 -9.09
N PHE A 594 -2.33 -13.51 -7.80
CA PHE A 594 -3.17 -14.11 -6.75
C PHE A 594 -4.61 -13.61 -6.85
N GLU A 595 -4.82 -12.31 -7.02
CA GLU A 595 -6.16 -11.71 -7.17
C GLU A 595 -6.88 -12.16 -8.47
N ILE A 596 -6.14 -12.49 -9.53
CA ILE A 596 -6.71 -13.00 -10.80
C ILE A 596 -7.12 -14.49 -10.74
N ASN A 597 -6.73 -15.22 -9.69
CA ASN A 597 -7.11 -16.61 -9.40
C ASN A 597 -6.97 -17.60 -10.58
N ILE A 598 -5.74 -17.99 -10.91
CA ILE A 598 -5.44 -18.96 -11.98
C ILE A 598 -5.87 -20.37 -11.56
N ALA A 599 -6.75 -21.02 -12.35
CA ALA A 599 -7.43 -22.28 -12.01
C ALA A 599 -6.53 -23.45 -11.54
N ASN A 600 -5.29 -23.57 -12.05
CA ASN A 600 -4.35 -24.63 -11.64
C ASN A 600 -3.47 -24.27 -10.43
N PHE A 601 -3.51 -23.00 -10.00
CA PHE A 601 -2.74 -22.50 -8.89
C PHE A 601 -3.70 -22.03 -7.80
N THR A 602 -4.06 -22.97 -6.92
CA THR A 602 -4.86 -22.67 -5.72
C THR A 602 -4.12 -21.68 -4.82
N GLN A 603 -4.83 -21.03 -3.89
CA GLN A 603 -4.21 -20.14 -2.88
C GLN A 603 -3.07 -20.84 -2.11
N ASN A 604 -3.15 -22.16 -1.97
CA ASN A 604 -2.17 -23.02 -1.29
C ASN A 604 -0.97 -23.41 -2.18
N THR A 605 -0.75 -22.71 -3.30
CA THR A 605 0.32 -23.01 -4.26
C THR A 605 1.21 -21.78 -4.39
N VAL A 606 2.51 -21.97 -4.13
CA VAL A 606 3.51 -20.92 -4.29
C VAL A 606 3.73 -20.65 -5.77
N LYS A 607 3.60 -19.39 -6.19
CA LYS A 607 3.75 -18.98 -7.58
C LYS A 607 5.11 -18.32 -7.79
N GLU A 608 5.97 -18.97 -8.55
CA GLU A 608 7.31 -18.49 -8.89
C GLU A 608 7.31 -17.93 -10.32
N ILE A 609 7.71 -16.67 -10.49
CA ILE A 609 7.88 -16.06 -11.82
C ILE A 609 9.24 -16.46 -12.37
N LEU A 610 9.24 -17.23 -13.46
CA LEU A 610 10.44 -17.77 -14.08
C LEU A 610 11.08 -16.73 -15.01
N TYR A 611 12.38 -16.43 -14.81
CA TYR A 611 13.18 -15.68 -15.77
C TYR A 611 14.06 -16.60 -16.63
N ALA A 612 14.46 -16.16 -17.84
CA ALA A 612 15.03 -17.02 -18.89
C ALA A 612 16.24 -17.87 -18.43
N GLU A 613 17.07 -17.37 -17.51
CA GLU A 613 18.23 -18.08 -16.94
C GLU A 613 17.83 -19.04 -15.80
N GLU A 614 16.87 -18.65 -14.95
CA GLU A 614 16.31 -19.45 -13.85
C GLU A 614 15.45 -20.62 -14.35
N ALA A 615 14.78 -20.43 -15.50
CA ALA A 615 13.95 -21.43 -16.16
C ALA A 615 14.73 -22.69 -16.57
N LEU A 616 16.07 -22.63 -16.68
CA LEU A 616 16.93 -23.77 -17.02
C LEU A 616 17.69 -24.38 -15.84
N ALA A 617 18.06 -23.61 -14.81
CA ALA A 617 19.07 -24.07 -13.85
C ALA A 617 18.52 -25.01 -12.76
N ASN A 618 17.31 -24.76 -12.25
CA ASN A 618 16.84 -25.37 -10.99
C ASN A 618 15.44 -26.01 -11.05
N THR A 619 14.83 -26.12 -12.24
CA THR A 619 13.39 -26.46 -12.34
C THR A 619 13.09 -27.81 -13.01
N GLY A 620 14.09 -28.50 -13.58
CA GLY A 620 13.89 -29.75 -14.31
C GLY A 620 13.16 -29.59 -15.66
N ILE A 621 12.93 -28.36 -16.11
CA ILE A 621 12.14 -28.02 -17.29
C ILE A 621 13.07 -27.52 -18.43
N LYS A 622 12.97 -28.13 -19.62
CA LYS A 622 13.75 -27.70 -20.80
C LYS A 622 12.96 -26.75 -21.70
N PHE A 623 13.02 -25.43 -21.49
CA PHE A 623 12.62 -24.45 -22.52
C PHE A 623 13.86 -23.92 -23.27
N ASN A 624 13.67 -23.34 -24.46
CA ASN A 624 14.76 -22.63 -25.13
C ASN A 624 14.86 -21.21 -24.54
N ILE A 625 15.99 -20.85 -23.91
CA ILE A 625 16.22 -19.55 -23.25
C ILE A 625 15.93 -18.38 -24.19
N ARG A 626 16.48 -18.42 -25.41
CA ARG A 626 16.29 -17.33 -26.38
C ARG A 626 14.83 -17.16 -26.76
N ALA A 627 14.10 -18.27 -26.85
CA ALA A 627 12.67 -18.22 -27.13
C ALA A 627 11.89 -17.67 -25.92
N VAL A 628 12.18 -18.12 -24.69
CA VAL A 628 11.55 -17.58 -23.48
C VAL A 628 11.82 -16.09 -23.32
N ALA A 629 13.06 -15.65 -23.51
CA ALA A 629 13.44 -14.24 -23.48
C ALA A 629 12.66 -13.42 -24.52
N ARG A 630 12.50 -13.94 -25.74
CA ARG A 630 11.71 -13.27 -26.80
C ARG A 630 10.23 -13.14 -26.46
N PHE A 631 9.65 -14.13 -25.80
CA PHE A 631 8.27 -14.03 -25.28
C PHE A 631 8.19 -12.98 -24.15
N GLN A 632 9.17 -12.97 -23.25
CA GLN A 632 9.26 -11.99 -22.15
C GLN A 632 9.46 -10.56 -22.65
N GLU A 633 10.22 -10.35 -23.73
CA GLU A 633 10.35 -9.05 -24.42
C GLU A 633 9.02 -8.50 -24.93
N LYS A 634 8.07 -9.41 -25.24
CA LYS A 634 6.72 -9.04 -25.62
C LYS A 634 5.77 -8.91 -24.43
N GLY A 635 6.24 -9.12 -23.20
CA GLY A 635 5.44 -8.99 -21.97
C GLY A 635 4.78 -10.29 -21.52
N VAL A 636 5.27 -11.45 -21.97
CA VAL A 636 4.78 -12.76 -21.50
C VAL A 636 5.49 -13.15 -20.22
N LEU A 637 4.74 -13.50 -19.18
CA LEU A 637 5.27 -14.01 -17.92
C LEU A 637 5.08 -15.52 -17.84
N PHE A 638 6.15 -16.24 -17.47
CA PHE A 638 6.06 -17.67 -17.19
C PHE A 638 6.01 -17.88 -15.68
N ILE A 639 5.03 -18.66 -15.22
CA ILE A 639 4.77 -18.92 -13.81
C ILE A 639 4.89 -20.41 -13.54
N LYS A 640 5.49 -20.75 -12.41
CA LYS A 640 5.58 -22.10 -11.87
C LYS A 640 4.85 -22.19 -10.54
N GLY A 641 3.92 -23.13 -10.44
CA GLY A 641 3.22 -23.45 -9.19
C GLY A 641 3.95 -24.54 -8.44
N ILE A 642 4.21 -24.32 -7.16
CA ILE A 642 4.85 -25.27 -6.24
C ILE A 642 3.89 -25.56 -5.08
N GLY A 643 3.61 -26.83 -4.83
CA GLY A 643 2.77 -27.25 -3.71
C GLY A 643 3.51 -27.16 -2.38
N HIS A 644 2.78 -27.26 -1.26
CA HIS A 644 3.37 -27.29 0.09
C HIS A 644 4.37 -28.43 0.30
N ASP A 645 4.34 -29.47 -0.53
CA ASP A 645 5.29 -30.58 -0.56
C ASP A 645 6.58 -30.26 -1.34
N GLY A 646 6.74 -29.02 -1.82
CA GLY A 646 7.87 -28.58 -2.63
C GLY A 646 7.85 -29.06 -4.08
N LYS A 647 6.81 -29.79 -4.51
CA LYS A 647 6.71 -30.33 -5.87
C LYS A 647 6.04 -29.35 -6.82
N VAL A 648 6.48 -29.38 -8.08
CA VAL A 648 5.86 -28.59 -9.15
C VAL A 648 4.46 -29.12 -9.44
N GLN A 649 3.45 -28.28 -9.22
CA GLN A 649 2.04 -28.57 -9.46
C GLN A 649 1.62 -28.23 -10.90
N GLY A 650 2.31 -27.28 -11.54
CA GLY A 650 2.04 -26.89 -12.93
C GLY A 650 2.78 -25.63 -13.35
N LEU A 651 2.64 -25.27 -14.63
CA LEU A 651 3.17 -24.04 -15.22
C LEU A 651 2.05 -23.25 -15.89
N ALA A 652 2.24 -21.94 -16.05
CA ALA A 652 1.40 -21.10 -16.90
C ALA A 652 2.23 -20.06 -17.66
N ALA A 653 1.71 -19.61 -18.79
CA ALA A 653 2.17 -18.44 -19.53
C ALA A 653 1.06 -17.40 -19.52
N LEU A 654 1.37 -16.20 -19.05
CA LEU A 654 0.46 -15.06 -18.97
C LEU A 654 0.85 -14.00 -19.97
N TYR A 655 -0.13 -13.42 -20.62
CA TYR A 655 0.04 -12.28 -21.50
C TYR A 655 -1.10 -11.31 -21.31
N LYS A 656 -0.80 -10.02 -21.05
CA LYS A 656 -1.82 -8.98 -20.87
C LYS A 656 -2.88 -9.33 -19.81
N GLY A 657 -2.45 -10.00 -18.73
CA GLY A 657 -3.30 -10.44 -17.62
C GLY A 657 -4.13 -11.71 -17.90
N GLU A 658 -4.05 -12.28 -19.10
CA GLU A 658 -4.77 -13.50 -19.46
C GLU A 658 -3.83 -14.71 -19.47
N VAL A 659 -4.33 -15.85 -19.01
CA VAL A 659 -3.60 -17.13 -19.03
C VAL A 659 -3.70 -17.73 -20.43
N ILE A 660 -2.70 -17.47 -21.27
CA ILE A 660 -2.69 -17.92 -22.68
C ILE A 660 -2.24 -19.38 -22.85
N ALA A 661 -1.58 -19.97 -21.84
CA ALA A 661 -1.29 -21.40 -21.77
C ALA A 661 -1.09 -21.84 -20.33
N GLN A 662 -1.44 -23.09 -20.00
CA GLN A 662 -1.21 -23.69 -18.69
C GLN A 662 -1.04 -25.21 -18.77
N GLY A 663 -0.37 -25.81 -17.79
CA GLY A 663 -0.15 -27.24 -17.68
C GLY A 663 1.32 -27.60 -17.44
N THR A 664 1.73 -28.79 -17.87
CA THR A 664 3.13 -29.21 -17.93
C THR A 664 3.92 -28.41 -18.97
N ALA A 665 5.25 -28.49 -18.92
CA ALA A 665 6.11 -27.82 -19.90
C ALA A 665 5.83 -28.29 -21.34
N LYS A 666 5.43 -29.56 -21.52
CA LYS A 666 5.06 -30.12 -22.82
C LYS A 666 3.75 -29.51 -23.33
N GLU A 667 2.77 -29.35 -22.45
CA GLU A 667 1.48 -28.74 -22.79
C GLU A 667 1.64 -27.27 -23.16
N ILE A 668 2.42 -26.50 -22.41
CA ILE A 668 2.75 -25.11 -22.78
C ILE A 668 3.46 -25.06 -24.14
N ARG A 669 4.43 -25.95 -24.40
CA ARG A 669 5.09 -25.99 -25.71
C ARG A 669 4.12 -26.27 -26.85
N ASN A 670 3.16 -27.16 -26.64
CA ASN A 670 2.15 -27.49 -27.62
C ASN A 670 1.16 -26.33 -27.84
N SER A 671 0.69 -25.69 -26.76
CA SER A 671 -0.23 -24.56 -26.84
C SER A 671 0.40 -23.35 -27.54
N LEU A 672 1.71 -23.16 -27.39
CA LEU A 672 2.45 -22.05 -28.01
C LEU A 672 3.23 -22.48 -29.26
N LYS A 673 2.92 -23.66 -29.85
CA LYS A 673 3.72 -24.31 -30.90
C LYS A 673 4.11 -23.38 -32.05
N GLU A 674 3.13 -22.63 -32.56
CA GLU A 674 3.28 -21.73 -33.72
C GLU A 674 4.03 -20.43 -33.36
N LEU A 675 4.06 -20.08 -32.07
CA LEU A 675 4.68 -18.86 -31.57
C LEU A 675 6.16 -19.04 -31.23
N TRP A 676 6.62 -20.28 -30.99
CA TRP A 676 8.03 -20.56 -30.70
C TRP A 676 8.99 -20.21 -31.84
N SER A 677 8.50 -20.15 -33.08
CA SER A 677 9.25 -19.72 -34.27
C SER A 677 8.91 -18.30 -34.73
N ALA A 678 7.88 -17.66 -34.15
CA ALA A 678 7.45 -16.33 -34.54
C ALA A 678 8.33 -15.25 -33.90
N GLU A 679 8.58 -14.16 -34.64
CA GLU A 679 9.42 -13.03 -34.21
C GLU A 679 8.76 -11.68 -34.52
N GLY A 680 9.24 -10.62 -33.87
CA GLY A 680 8.78 -9.25 -34.11
C GLY A 680 7.25 -9.09 -34.03
N LYS A 681 6.65 -8.49 -35.07
CA LYS A 681 5.20 -8.29 -35.17
C LYS A 681 4.41 -9.59 -35.32
N ALA A 682 5.00 -10.64 -35.89
CA ALA A 682 4.31 -11.91 -36.06
C ALA A 682 4.05 -12.60 -34.72
N LEU A 683 5.03 -12.55 -33.81
CA LEU A 683 4.87 -13.05 -32.44
C LEU A 683 3.80 -12.26 -31.68
N GLU A 684 3.87 -10.93 -31.75
CA GLU A 684 2.93 -10.03 -31.07
C GLU A 684 1.49 -10.24 -31.54
N ASN A 685 1.27 -10.30 -32.85
CA ASN A 685 -0.05 -10.63 -33.41
C ASN A 685 -0.54 -12.01 -32.94
N GLY A 686 0.34 -13.01 -32.89
CA GLY A 686 -0.02 -14.34 -32.43
C GLY A 686 -0.40 -14.40 -30.94
N LEU A 687 0.30 -13.64 -30.09
CA LEU A 687 -0.03 -13.50 -28.67
C LEU A 687 -1.36 -12.75 -28.47
N ASP A 688 -1.61 -11.69 -29.24
CA ASP A 688 -2.88 -10.96 -29.21
C ASP A 688 -4.07 -11.84 -29.64
N ILE A 689 -3.87 -12.70 -30.65
CA ILE A 689 -4.90 -13.66 -31.08
C ILE A 689 -5.22 -14.65 -29.94
N LEU A 690 -4.21 -15.17 -29.25
CA LEU A 690 -4.42 -16.07 -28.12
C LEU A 690 -5.15 -15.37 -26.97
N GLU A 691 -4.74 -14.15 -26.63
CA GLU A 691 -5.39 -13.34 -25.59
C GLU A 691 -6.88 -13.08 -25.91
N GLN A 692 -7.20 -12.66 -27.13
CA GLN A 692 -8.58 -12.43 -27.56
C GLN A 692 -9.40 -13.71 -27.56
N THR A 693 -8.78 -14.84 -27.90
CA THR A 693 -9.43 -16.15 -27.83
C THR A 693 -9.79 -16.50 -26.40
N VAL A 694 -8.85 -16.35 -25.47
CA VAL A 694 -9.07 -16.64 -24.05
C VAL A 694 -10.13 -15.70 -23.47
N LYS A 695 -10.09 -14.41 -23.81
CA LYS A 695 -11.14 -13.45 -23.42
C LYS A 695 -12.51 -13.84 -23.94
N TYR A 696 -12.60 -14.31 -25.19
CA TYR A 696 -13.85 -14.84 -25.72
C TYR A 696 -14.31 -16.09 -24.95
N GLU A 697 -13.42 -17.05 -24.74
CA GLU A 697 -13.70 -18.30 -24.02
C GLU A 697 -14.16 -18.06 -22.57
N ASN A 698 -13.72 -16.96 -21.95
CA ASN A 698 -14.11 -16.51 -20.62
C ASN A 698 -15.23 -15.43 -20.62
N GLY A 699 -15.87 -15.15 -21.76
CA GLY A 699 -16.96 -14.17 -21.86
C GLY A 699 -16.60 -12.70 -21.59
N ARG A 700 -15.32 -12.34 -21.69
CA ARG A 700 -14.78 -10.99 -21.42
C ARG A 700 -14.52 -10.17 -22.70
N ILE A 701 -14.99 -10.64 -23.85
CA ILE A 701 -14.79 -9.90 -25.10
C ILE A 701 -15.80 -8.76 -25.22
N GLY A 702 -15.30 -7.53 -25.41
CA GLY A 702 -16.11 -6.34 -25.58
C GLY A 702 -16.88 -6.30 -26.90
N TYR A 703 -17.71 -5.26 -27.06
CA TYR A 703 -18.39 -4.96 -28.32
C TYR A 703 -17.40 -4.76 -29.47
N VAL A 704 -17.63 -5.41 -30.61
CA VAL A 704 -16.88 -5.21 -31.85
C VAL A 704 -17.75 -4.43 -32.82
N ASP A 705 -17.29 -3.23 -33.17
CA ASP A 705 -18.02 -2.33 -34.04
C ASP A 705 -18.32 -2.97 -35.41
N GLY A 706 -19.55 -2.78 -35.89
CA GLY A 706 -20.03 -3.33 -37.15
C GLY A 706 -20.16 -4.86 -37.20
N LEU A 707 -19.89 -5.61 -36.12
CA LEU A 707 -19.95 -7.08 -36.16
C LEU A 707 -21.36 -7.60 -36.40
N PHE A 708 -22.34 -7.16 -35.61
CA PHE A 708 -23.74 -7.56 -35.79
C PHE A 708 -24.26 -7.13 -37.16
N ASP A 709 -24.00 -5.88 -37.57
CA ASP A 709 -24.42 -5.37 -38.88
C ASP A 709 -23.75 -6.15 -40.02
N GLY A 710 -22.51 -6.60 -39.85
CA GLY A 710 -21.75 -7.42 -40.78
C GLY A 710 -22.22 -8.88 -40.95
N ILE A 711 -23.11 -9.37 -40.07
CA ILE A 711 -23.72 -10.71 -40.23
C ILE A 711 -24.65 -10.71 -41.45
N ASN A 712 -24.27 -11.42 -42.51
CA ASN A 712 -25.11 -11.61 -43.69
C ASN A 712 -25.92 -12.90 -43.59
N VAL A 713 -27.25 -12.80 -43.51
CA VAL A 713 -28.14 -13.97 -43.41
C VAL A 713 -28.12 -14.85 -44.67
N ASN A 714 -27.75 -14.30 -45.83
CA ASN A 714 -27.67 -15.03 -47.09
C ASN A 714 -26.29 -15.65 -47.34
N HIS A 715 -25.30 -15.34 -46.50
CA HIS A 715 -23.97 -15.91 -46.61
C HIS A 715 -23.96 -17.36 -46.14
N LYS A 716 -23.20 -18.20 -46.85
CA LYS A 716 -22.92 -19.58 -46.47
C LYS A 716 -21.47 -19.67 -45.98
N PRO A 717 -21.24 -19.69 -44.66
CA PRO A 717 -19.91 -19.88 -44.07
C PRO A 717 -19.11 -21.03 -44.69
N ALA A 718 -17.82 -20.79 -44.91
CA ALA A 718 -16.86 -21.79 -45.33
C ALA A 718 -16.85 -22.97 -44.34
N GLY A 719 -16.93 -24.20 -44.87
CA GLY A 719 -17.05 -25.42 -44.06
C GLY A 719 -18.48 -25.84 -43.73
N PHE A 720 -19.50 -25.04 -44.08
CA PHE A 720 -20.92 -25.35 -43.91
C PHE A 720 -21.60 -25.51 -45.27
N ASN A 721 -21.47 -26.69 -45.89
CA ASN A 721 -21.88 -26.95 -47.29
C ASN A 721 -23.38 -26.73 -47.55
N ALA A 722 -24.24 -26.92 -46.55
CA ALA A 722 -25.66 -26.57 -46.60
C ALA A 722 -26.20 -26.23 -45.21
N ILE A 723 -26.93 -25.11 -45.14
CA ILE A 723 -27.59 -24.57 -43.96
C ILE A 723 -29.08 -24.46 -44.31
N GLU A 724 -29.93 -24.99 -43.43
CA GLU A 724 -31.38 -24.91 -43.55
C GLU A 724 -31.94 -24.15 -42.35
N ASP A 725 -32.64 -23.04 -42.59
CA ASP A 725 -33.37 -22.30 -41.56
C ASP A 725 -34.85 -22.61 -41.68
N VAL A 726 -35.41 -23.21 -40.64
CA VAL A 726 -36.83 -23.59 -40.58
C VAL A 726 -37.54 -22.66 -39.60
N GLU A 727 -38.54 -21.93 -40.09
CA GLU A 727 -39.44 -21.17 -39.21
C GLU A 727 -40.28 -22.12 -38.37
N SER A 728 -40.43 -21.79 -37.09
CA SER A 728 -41.19 -22.56 -36.12
C SER A 728 -42.00 -21.59 -35.25
N ILE A 729 -43.18 -21.99 -34.80
CA ILE A 729 -43.94 -21.22 -33.80
C ILE A 729 -44.03 -22.09 -32.55
N HIS A 730 -43.43 -21.62 -31.45
CA HIS A 730 -43.52 -22.29 -30.17
C HIS A 730 -44.68 -21.70 -29.35
N PRO A 731 -45.61 -22.52 -28.81
CA PRO A 731 -46.77 -22.02 -28.06
C PRO A 731 -46.42 -21.09 -26.89
N ILE A 732 -45.26 -21.33 -26.26
CA ILE A 732 -44.80 -20.60 -25.07
C ILE A 732 -43.80 -19.48 -25.40
N TYR A 733 -43.00 -19.64 -26.46
CA TYR A 733 -41.81 -18.79 -26.71
C TYR A 733 -41.93 -17.91 -27.96
N GLY A 734 -43.03 -18.00 -28.71
CA GLY A 734 -43.26 -17.20 -29.90
C GLY A 734 -42.55 -17.72 -31.15
N LYS A 735 -42.33 -16.83 -32.13
CA LYS A 735 -41.70 -17.15 -33.42
C LYS A 735 -40.27 -17.65 -33.16
N GLY A 736 -39.87 -18.71 -33.84
CA GLY A 736 -38.57 -19.34 -33.70
C GLY A 736 -37.94 -19.67 -35.04
N ILE A 737 -36.61 -19.82 -35.02
CA ILE A 737 -35.80 -20.28 -36.16
C ILE A 737 -34.98 -21.47 -35.69
N ILE A 738 -35.10 -22.58 -36.40
CA ILE A 738 -34.23 -23.76 -36.25
C ILE A 738 -33.23 -23.74 -37.40
N THR A 739 -31.95 -23.57 -37.10
CA THR A 739 -30.87 -23.67 -38.10
C THR A 739 -30.24 -25.07 -38.01
N LYS A 740 -30.39 -25.85 -39.07
CA LYS A 740 -29.83 -27.21 -39.24
C LYS A 740 -28.68 -27.20 -40.25
N PHE A 741 -27.79 -28.18 -40.14
CA PHE A 741 -26.65 -28.34 -41.01
C PHE A 741 -26.67 -29.74 -41.63
N GLN A 742 -26.55 -29.87 -42.96
CA GLN A 742 -26.68 -31.18 -43.60
C GLN A 742 -25.55 -32.18 -43.24
N ASN A 743 -24.37 -31.67 -42.92
CA ASN A 743 -23.17 -32.49 -42.67
C ASN A 743 -22.84 -32.65 -41.18
N PHE A 744 -23.66 -32.10 -40.30
CA PHE A 744 -23.41 -32.12 -38.86
C PHE A 744 -24.68 -32.48 -38.11
N THR A 745 -24.54 -33.16 -36.99
CA THR A 745 -25.65 -33.55 -36.11
C THR A 745 -26.16 -32.38 -35.25
N GLY A 746 -25.36 -31.31 -35.13
CA GLY A 746 -25.71 -30.10 -34.40
C GLY A 746 -26.84 -29.25 -35.01
N TYR A 747 -27.49 -28.43 -34.18
CA TYR A 747 -28.47 -27.42 -34.61
C TYR A 747 -28.64 -26.31 -33.57
N PHE A 748 -29.17 -25.16 -34.00
CA PHE A 748 -29.52 -24.04 -33.11
C PHE A 748 -31.01 -23.72 -33.19
N TYR A 749 -31.67 -23.58 -32.05
CA TYR A 749 -33.05 -23.13 -31.96
C TYR A 749 -33.18 -21.89 -31.07
N ARG A 750 -33.65 -20.79 -31.64
CA ARG A 750 -33.89 -19.52 -30.95
C ARG A 750 -35.28 -19.03 -31.23
N ASN A 751 -35.89 -18.39 -30.23
CA ASN A 751 -37.22 -17.81 -30.35
C ASN A 751 -37.25 -16.36 -29.90
N TYR A 752 -38.22 -15.61 -30.40
CA TYR A 752 -38.50 -14.25 -30.00
C TYR A 752 -40.00 -14.04 -29.85
N ASP A 753 -40.41 -13.64 -28.64
CA ASP A 753 -41.75 -13.17 -28.35
C ASP A 753 -41.78 -11.65 -28.56
N GLN A 754 -42.38 -11.22 -29.67
CA GLN A 754 -42.43 -9.80 -30.06
C GLN A 754 -43.30 -8.96 -29.11
N THR A 755 -44.30 -9.56 -28.46
CA THR A 755 -45.20 -8.87 -27.53
C THR A 755 -44.52 -8.68 -26.19
N LYS A 756 -43.92 -9.75 -25.65
CA LYS A 756 -43.25 -9.72 -24.34
C LYS A 756 -41.81 -9.21 -24.42
N LYS A 757 -41.27 -9.07 -25.64
CA LYS A 757 -39.89 -8.64 -25.91
C LYS A 757 -38.85 -9.58 -25.27
N ILE A 758 -39.12 -10.89 -25.35
CA ILE A 758 -38.28 -11.94 -24.76
C ILE A 758 -37.56 -12.70 -25.86
N PHE A 759 -36.22 -12.71 -25.81
CA PHE A 759 -35.39 -13.54 -26.69
C PHE A 759 -34.97 -14.82 -25.97
N THR A 760 -35.30 -15.99 -26.54
CA THR A 760 -35.13 -17.29 -25.89
C THR A 760 -34.07 -18.15 -26.58
N PHE A 761 -33.10 -18.62 -25.79
CA PHE A 761 -32.15 -19.66 -26.12
C PHE A 761 -32.75 -21.01 -25.74
N ASN A 762 -33.37 -21.70 -26.70
CA ASN A 762 -34.01 -23.00 -26.46
C ASN A 762 -33.00 -24.16 -26.53
N HIS A 763 -32.42 -24.42 -27.71
CA HIS A 763 -31.47 -25.52 -27.87
C HIS A 763 -30.24 -25.08 -28.67
N GLY A 764 -29.07 -25.59 -28.30
CA GLY A 764 -27.83 -25.43 -29.04
C GLY A 764 -27.02 -26.70 -28.95
N PHE A 765 -27.18 -27.59 -29.93
CA PHE A 765 -26.39 -28.80 -30.05
C PHE A 765 -25.21 -28.51 -30.98
N ILE A 766 -23.98 -28.62 -30.47
CA ILE A 766 -22.75 -28.18 -31.15
C ILE A 766 -21.90 -29.38 -31.59
N GLU A 767 -22.41 -30.60 -31.44
CA GLU A 767 -21.68 -31.82 -31.77
C GLU A 767 -21.25 -31.79 -33.25
N ASP A 768 -19.95 -32.08 -33.46
CA ASP A 768 -19.23 -32.06 -34.74
C ASP A 768 -19.20 -30.74 -35.53
N LEU A 769 -19.74 -29.63 -35.01
CA LEU A 769 -19.66 -28.34 -35.71
C LEU A 769 -18.23 -27.74 -35.65
N PRO A 770 -17.77 -27.08 -36.73
CA PRO A 770 -16.58 -26.24 -36.66
C PRO A 770 -16.71 -25.24 -35.53
N LYS A 771 -15.63 -25.01 -34.77
CA LYS A 771 -15.66 -24.08 -33.63
C LYS A 771 -15.83 -22.61 -34.05
N TRP A 772 -15.34 -22.26 -35.25
CA TRP A 772 -15.27 -20.90 -35.77
C TRP A 772 -15.82 -20.81 -37.18
N VAL A 773 -16.50 -19.70 -37.46
CA VAL A 773 -16.86 -19.22 -38.79
C VAL A 773 -15.82 -18.17 -39.18
N THR A 774 -14.92 -18.54 -40.09
CA THR A 774 -13.67 -17.80 -40.34
C THR A 774 -13.78 -16.78 -41.47
N ASP A 775 -14.71 -16.98 -42.40
CA ASP A 775 -14.96 -16.18 -43.60
C ASP A 775 -15.99 -15.07 -43.36
N VAL A 776 -15.71 -14.23 -42.36
CA VAL A 776 -16.59 -13.14 -41.91
C VAL A 776 -16.02 -11.78 -42.29
N ARG A 777 -16.92 -10.83 -42.60
CA ARG A 777 -16.52 -9.44 -42.91
C ARG A 777 -15.88 -8.75 -41.70
N VAL A 778 -16.42 -8.99 -40.50
CA VAL A 778 -15.94 -8.47 -39.23
C VAL A 778 -15.79 -9.64 -38.28
N ALA A 779 -14.58 -9.90 -37.81
CA ALA A 779 -14.29 -11.02 -36.93
C ALA A 779 -14.51 -10.63 -35.46
N LEU A 780 -15.06 -11.55 -34.67
CA LEU A 780 -15.15 -11.38 -33.21
C LEU A 780 -13.76 -11.51 -32.59
N VAL A 781 -12.97 -12.48 -33.06
CA VAL A 781 -11.56 -12.65 -32.74
C VAL A 781 -10.75 -12.48 -34.01
N LYS A 782 -9.89 -11.47 -34.06
CA LYS A 782 -9.10 -11.16 -35.25
C LYS A 782 -8.27 -12.39 -35.64
N GLY A 783 -8.24 -12.74 -36.92
CA GLY A 783 -7.51 -13.91 -37.41
C GLY A 783 -8.16 -15.28 -37.14
N LYS A 784 -9.23 -15.36 -36.32
CA LYS A 784 -10.01 -16.60 -36.13
C LYS A 784 -11.44 -16.52 -36.68
N GLY A 785 -12.09 -15.36 -36.61
CA GLY A 785 -13.47 -15.18 -37.09
C GLY A 785 -14.49 -15.05 -35.97
N ILE A 786 -15.70 -15.55 -36.17
CA ILE A 786 -16.79 -15.55 -35.17
C ILE A 786 -17.06 -16.99 -34.71
N PRO A 787 -17.10 -17.27 -33.41
CA PRO A 787 -17.51 -18.57 -32.87
C PRO A 787 -18.86 -19.00 -33.41
N THR A 788 -18.96 -20.25 -33.84
CA THR A 788 -20.11 -20.77 -34.59
C THR A 788 -21.44 -20.52 -33.89
N GLN A 789 -21.49 -20.78 -32.58
CA GLN A 789 -22.69 -20.55 -31.77
C GLN A 789 -23.09 -19.06 -31.73
N ALA A 790 -22.12 -18.15 -31.69
CA ALA A 790 -22.36 -16.71 -31.65
C ALA A 790 -22.80 -16.21 -33.03
N TYR A 791 -22.12 -16.64 -34.08
CA TYR A 791 -22.47 -16.32 -35.47
C TYR A 791 -23.92 -16.71 -35.78
N PHE A 792 -24.29 -17.96 -35.55
CA PHE A 792 -25.63 -18.44 -35.90
C PHE A 792 -26.73 -17.85 -35.03
N THR A 793 -26.45 -17.48 -33.77
CA THR A 793 -27.46 -16.78 -32.97
C THR A 793 -27.64 -15.33 -33.39
N LEU A 794 -26.57 -14.58 -33.66
CA LEU A 794 -26.70 -13.22 -34.23
C LEU A 794 -27.41 -13.26 -35.60
N ARG A 795 -27.15 -14.29 -36.41
CA ARG A 795 -27.85 -14.53 -37.68
C ARG A 795 -29.34 -14.83 -37.46
N GLN A 796 -29.69 -15.70 -36.50
CA GLN A 796 -31.08 -16.01 -36.16
C GLN A 796 -31.83 -14.81 -35.59
N MET A 797 -31.17 -13.92 -34.83
CA MET A 797 -31.78 -12.67 -34.38
C MET A 797 -32.22 -11.79 -35.56
N LYS A 798 -31.41 -11.73 -36.64
CA LYS A 798 -31.79 -11.04 -37.87
C LYS A 798 -32.94 -11.73 -38.61
N LEU A 799 -32.90 -13.06 -38.73
CA LEU A 799 -33.99 -13.83 -39.35
C LEU A 799 -35.32 -13.71 -38.59
N LEU A 800 -35.26 -13.57 -37.27
CA LEU A 800 -36.42 -13.31 -36.42
C LEU A 800 -36.97 -11.88 -36.53
N GLY A 801 -36.30 -10.99 -37.28
CA GLY A 801 -36.74 -9.61 -37.48
C GLY A 801 -36.68 -8.77 -36.20
N ILE A 802 -35.80 -9.10 -35.25
CA ILE A 802 -35.66 -8.37 -33.99
C ILE A 802 -35.11 -6.97 -34.30
N THR A 803 -35.88 -5.93 -33.96
CA THR A 803 -35.42 -4.54 -34.17
C THR A 803 -34.41 -4.17 -33.07
N LYS A 804 -33.43 -3.30 -33.41
CA LYS A 804 -32.42 -2.82 -32.45
C LYS A 804 -33.11 -2.20 -31.23
N GLY A 805 -32.68 -2.62 -30.05
CA GLY A 805 -33.20 -2.14 -28.76
C GLY A 805 -34.53 -2.72 -28.28
N GLU A 806 -35.12 -3.67 -29.00
CA GLU A 806 -36.41 -4.24 -28.58
C GLU A 806 -36.31 -5.27 -27.47
N ILE A 807 -35.20 -6.00 -27.32
CA ILE A 807 -35.11 -7.08 -26.33
C ILE A 807 -35.05 -6.48 -24.93
N LYS A 808 -35.96 -6.91 -24.05
CA LYS A 808 -35.96 -6.54 -22.62
C LYS A 808 -35.45 -7.67 -21.74
N LEU A 809 -35.72 -8.91 -22.13
CA LEU A 809 -35.40 -10.09 -21.37
C LEU A 809 -34.81 -11.17 -22.28
N VAL A 810 -33.76 -11.81 -21.81
CA VAL A 810 -33.19 -13.00 -22.41
C VAL A 810 -33.50 -14.20 -21.55
N LYS A 811 -34.05 -15.26 -22.14
CA LYS A 811 -34.37 -16.50 -21.44
C LYS A 811 -33.50 -17.63 -21.97
N MET A 812 -32.90 -18.42 -21.10
CA MET A 812 -32.26 -19.67 -21.46
C MET A 812 -33.07 -20.81 -20.85
N ALA A 813 -33.61 -21.69 -21.68
CA ALA A 813 -34.59 -22.69 -21.26
C ALA A 813 -33.93 -24.05 -21.00
N GLN A 814 -34.46 -24.78 -20.01
CA GLN A 814 -34.10 -26.18 -19.70
C GLN A 814 -32.59 -26.43 -19.62
N ILE A 815 -31.91 -25.70 -18.73
CA ILE A 815 -30.47 -25.80 -18.57
C ILE A 815 -30.08 -27.16 -17.96
N GLN A 816 -29.27 -27.91 -18.71
CA GLN A 816 -28.62 -29.15 -18.31
C GLN A 816 -27.09 -29.06 -18.39
N ASN A 817 -26.54 -27.84 -18.40
CA ASN A 817 -25.11 -27.61 -18.53
C ASN A 817 -24.39 -27.90 -17.21
N LEU A 818 -23.54 -28.93 -17.20
CA LEU A 818 -22.82 -29.40 -15.99
C LEU A 818 -22.06 -28.29 -15.26
N GLU A 819 -21.33 -27.44 -15.99
CA GLU A 819 -20.54 -26.33 -15.40
C GLU A 819 -21.43 -25.35 -14.64
N THR A 820 -22.62 -25.08 -15.16
CA THR A 820 -23.61 -24.18 -14.53
C THR A 820 -24.25 -24.83 -13.32
N MET A 821 -24.58 -26.12 -13.43
CA MET A 821 -25.11 -26.91 -12.32
C MET A 821 -24.11 -26.98 -11.15
N GLY A 822 -22.84 -27.24 -11.44
CA GLY A 822 -21.76 -27.25 -10.46
C GLY A 822 -21.51 -25.88 -9.83
N TYR A 823 -21.54 -24.81 -10.65
CA TYR A 823 -21.42 -23.43 -10.15
C TYR A 823 -22.53 -23.09 -9.15
N ILE A 824 -23.80 -23.40 -9.48
CA ILE A 824 -24.94 -23.15 -8.59
C ILE A 824 -24.75 -23.88 -7.26
N HIS A 825 -24.36 -25.15 -7.28
CA HIS A 825 -24.13 -25.93 -6.05
C HIS A 825 -23.07 -25.26 -5.17
N LYS A 826 -21.92 -24.93 -5.75
CA LYS A 826 -20.81 -24.28 -5.05
C LYS A 826 -21.22 -22.92 -4.47
N ALA A 827 -21.85 -22.08 -5.28
CA ALA A 827 -22.31 -20.75 -4.87
C ALA A 827 -23.33 -20.83 -3.72
N MET A 828 -24.27 -21.78 -3.77
CA MET A 828 -25.23 -21.99 -2.69
C MET A 828 -24.56 -22.46 -1.40
N LYS A 829 -23.58 -23.36 -1.50
CA LYS A 829 -22.83 -23.88 -0.35
C LYS A 829 -21.96 -22.81 0.31
N GLU A 830 -21.13 -22.12 -0.47
CA GLU A 830 -20.16 -21.14 0.04
C GLU A 830 -20.83 -19.90 0.63
N LYS A 831 -21.95 -19.46 0.05
CA LYS A 831 -22.68 -18.27 0.50
C LYS A 831 -23.86 -18.57 1.42
N GLY A 832 -24.06 -19.83 1.80
CA GLY A 832 -25.19 -20.26 2.65
C GLY A 832 -26.57 -19.95 2.07
N LEU A 833 -26.71 -19.94 0.73
CA LEU A 833 -27.96 -19.56 0.07
C LEU A 833 -28.97 -20.71 0.08
N THR A 834 -30.20 -20.40 0.46
CA THR A 834 -31.30 -21.40 0.52
C THR A 834 -32.20 -21.37 -0.70
N ARG A 835 -32.18 -20.29 -1.50
CA ARG A 835 -33.03 -20.14 -2.70
C ARG A 835 -32.19 -19.98 -3.97
N LEU A 836 -32.59 -20.66 -5.04
CA LEU A 836 -31.95 -20.55 -6.37
C LEU A 836 -32.01 -19.13 -6.95
N ALA A 837 -33.06 -18.38 -6.64
CA ALA A 837 -33.22 -17.01 -7.13
C ALA A 837 -32.16 -16.04 -6.59
N ASP A 838 -31.51 -16.37 -5.47
CA ASP A 838 -30.48 -15.55 -4.82
C ASP A 838 -29.07 -15.83 -5.37
N VAL A 839 -28.92 -16.84 -6.22
CA VAL A 839 -27.64 -17.15 -6.87
C VAL A 839 -27.39 -16.08 -7.94
N ASP A 840 -26.24 -15.41 -7.86
CA ASP A 840 -25.75 -14.55 -8.94
C ASP A 840 -25.42 -15.42 -10.16
N ILE A 841 -26.45 -15.66 -10.96
CA ILE A 841 -26.36 -16.50 -12.14
C ILE A 841 -25.56 -15.83 -13.24
N LEU A 842 -25.42 -14.50 -13.25
CA LEU A 842 -24.65 -13.82 -14.30
C LEU A 842 -23.17 -14.20 -14.26
N ALA A 843 -22.64 -14.60 -13.11
CA ALA A 843 -21.27 -15.12 -12.99
C ALA A 843 -21.12 -16.61 -13.39
N ALA A 844 -22.20 -17.28 -13.81
CA ALA A 844 -22.12 -18.69 -14.23
C ALA A 844 -21.53 -18.86 -15.65
N PRO A 845 -20.75 -19.93 -15.91
CA PRO A 845 -20.07 -20.13 -17.19
C PRO A 845 -21.00 -20.18 -18.41
N SER A 846 -22.21 -20.76 -18.31
CA SER A 846 -23.13 -20.81 -19.46
C SER A 846 -23.58 -19.44 -19.96
N ASN A 847 -23.47 -18.42 -19.12
CA ASN A 847 -23.94 -17.09 -19.45
C ASN A 847 -22.92 -16.28 -20.24
N GLU A 848 -21.65 -16.71 -20.32
CA GLU A 848 -20.59 -16.02 -21.05
C GLU A 848 -20.88 -15.92 -22.55
N TYR A 849 -21.35 -17.03 -23.14
CA TYR A 849 -21.77 -17.07 -24.53
C TYR A 849 -22.97 -16.14 -24.80
N MET A 850 -23.98 -16.18 -23.93
CA MET A 850 -25.17 -15.34 -24.03
C MET A 850 -24.81 -13.86 -23.88
N LYS A 851 -24.00 -13.51 -22.89
CA LYS A 851 -23.46 -12.15 -22.69
C LYS A 851 -22.75 -11.65 -23.93
N THR A 852 -21.89 -12.48 -24.53
CA THR A 852 -21.16 -12.12 -25.75
C THR A 852 -22.12 -11.82 -26.90
N VAL A 853 -23.08 -12.69 -27.19
CA VAL A 853 -24.09 -12.46 -28.23
C VAL A 853 -24.86 -11.18 -27.97
N MET A 854 -25.35 -10.97 -26.75
CA MET A 854 -26.12 -9.79 -26.39
C MET A 854 -25.29 -8.52 -26.52
N THR A 855 -24.03 -8.57 -26.10
CA THR A 855 -23.06 -7.47 -26.22
C THR A 855 -22.87 -7.11 -27.69
N GLN A 856 -22.60 -8.09 -28.55
CA GLN A 856 -22.43 -7.84 -29.99
C GLN A 856 -23.72 -7.32 -30.65
N ALA A 857 -24.89 -7.69 -30.14
CA ALA A 857 -26.18 -7.16 -30.58
C ALA A 857 -26.52 -5.76 -30.02
N GLY A 858 -25.63 -5.15 -29.22
CA GLY A 858 -25.79 -3.81 -28.65
C GLY A 858 -26.50 -3.76 -27.30
N TYR A 859 -26.54 -4.88 -26.57
CA TYR A 859 -27.19 -4.97 -25.26
C TYR A 859 -26.20 -5.28 -24.14
N GLU A 860 -26.46 -4.73 -22.96
CA GLU A 860 -25.78 -5.04 -21.71
C GLU A 860 -26.69 -5.89 -20.81
N THR A 861 -26.11 -6.88 -20.13
CA THR A 861 -26.82 -7.68 -19.14
C THR A 861 -26.85 -6.96 -17.80
N ILE A 862 -28.04 -6.75 -17.25
CA ILE A 862 -28.27 -5.96 -16.03
C ILE A 862 -28.38 -6.85 -14.79
N SER A 863 -29.22 -7.87 -14.86
CA SER A 863 -29.45 -8.79 -13.75
C SER A 863 -29.93 -10.13 -14.28
N GLY A 864 -29.65 -11.20 -13.54
CA GLY A 864 -30.08 -12.56 -13.88
C GLY A 864 -30.72 -13.25 -12.69
N LYS A 865 -31.68 -14.13 -12.96
CA LYS A 865 -32.29 -15.00 -11.95
C LYS A 865 -32.52 -16.40 -12.49
N ILE A 866 -32.50 -17.38 -11.58
CA ILE A 866 -32.87 -18.75 -11.88
C ILE A 866 -34.37 -18.91 -11.63
N ILE A 867 -35.08 -19.46 -12.62
CA ILE A 867 -36.49 -19.78 -12.54
C ILE A 867 -36.67 -21.30 -12.48
N LYS A 868 -37.20 -21.78 -11.36
CA LYS A 868 -37.67 -23.17 -11.26
C LYS A 868 -38.86 -23.35 -12.19
N THR A 869 -38.86 -24.47 -12.90
CA THR A 869 -39.97 -24.94 -13.72
C THR A 869 -40.60 -26.17 -13.05
N ASP A 870 -41.75 -26.61 -13.54
CA ASP A 870 -42.42 -27.81 -13.03
C ASP A 870 -41.58 -29.10 -13.24
N VAL A 871 -40.56 -29.04 -14.09
CA VAL A 871 -39.62 -30.14 -14.35
C VAL A 871 -38.27 -29.95 -13.66
N THR A 872 -38.04 -28.83 -12.97
CA THR A 872 -36.78 -28.61 -12.25
C THR A 872 -36.65 -29.61 -11.10
N THR A 873 -35.62 -30.45 -11.16
CA THR A 873 -35.37 -31.49 -10.16
C THR A 873 -33.93 -31.43 -9.64
N LYS A 874 -33.67 -32.19 -8.58
CA LYS A 874 -32.32 -32.42 -8.05
C LYS A 874 -31.90 -33.85 -8.35
N LEU A 875 -30.72 -34.01 -8.95
CA LEU A 875 -30.12 -35.31 -9.20
C LEU A 875 -28.78 -35.40 -8.49
N SER A 876 -28.51 -36.53 -7.85
CA SER A 876 -27.19 -36.79 -7.27
C SER A 876 -26.16 -37.02 -8.37
N ILE A 877 -24.89 -36.72 -8.08
CA ILE A 877 -23.77 -36.99 -9.00
C ILE A 877 -23.74 -38.47 -9.43
N ARG A 878 -24.00 -39.40 -8.50
CA ARG A 878 -24.10 -40.83 -8.83
C ARG A 878 -25.17 -41.11 -9.90
N ARG A 879 -26.34 -40.48 -9.77
CA ARG A 879 -27.44 -40.64 -10.73
C ARG A 879 -27.13 -39.98 -12.07
N LEU A 880 -26.58 -38.77 -12.07
CA LEU A 880 -26.14 -38.09 -13.30
C LEU A 880 -25.11 -38.92 -14.08
N LYS A 881 -24.13 -39.53 -13.38
CA LYS A 881 -23.18 -40.47 -14.00
C LYS A 881 -23.88 -41.66 -14.65
N SER A 882 -24.90 -42.24 -14.00
CA SER A 882 -25.67 -43.36 -14.57
C SER A 882 -26.53 -42.96 -15.76
N GLU A 883 -26.93 -41.69 -15.84
CA GLU A 883 -27.67 -41.11 -16.96
C GLU A 883 -26.75 -40.64 -18.11
N GLY A 884 -25.43 -40.94 -18.02
CA GLY A 884 -24.47 -40.71 -19.09
C GLY A 884 -23.82 -39.32 -19.11
N PHE A 885 -23.98 -38.50 -18.06
CA PHE A 885 -23.31 -37.20 -17.98
C PHE A 885 -21.79 -37.38 -17.83
N PRO A 886 -20.96 -36.64 -18.59
CA PRO A 886 -19.50 -36.78 -18.60
C PRO A 886 -18.84 -36.12 -17.37
N ILE A 887 -19.16 -36.61 -16.17
CA ILE A 887 -18.65 -36.06 -14.90
C ILE A 887 -17.25 -36.61 -14.60
N THR A 888 -16.24 -35.77 -14.73
CA THR A 888 -14.83 -36.11 -14.47
C THR A 888 -14.43 -35.86 -13.00
N LYS A 889 -13.29 -36.43 -12.57
CA LYS A 889 -12.72 -36.13 -11.25
C LYS A 889 -12.33 -34.65 -11.10
N GLU A 890 -11.89 -34.03 -12.19
CA GLU A 890 -11.53 -32.61 -12.24
C GLU A 890 -12.76 -31.72 -12.04
N PHE A 891 -13.87 -32.03 -12.71
CA PHE A 891 -15.15 -31.35 -12.50
C PHE A 891 -15.61 -31.46 -11.04
N MET A 892 -15.55 -32.67 -10.46
CA MET A 892 -15.92 -32.86 -9.06
C MET A 892 -15.06 -32.02 -8.11
N LYS A 893 -13.75 -31.99 -8.33
CA LYS A 893 -12.81 -31.19 -7.54
C LYS A 893 -13.07 -29.68 -7.70
N LYS A 894 -13.33 -29.21 -8.93
CA LYS A 894 -13.59 -27.79 -9.24
C LYS A 894 -14.76 -27.22 -8.45
N TYR A 895 -15.81 -28.02 -8.24
CA TYR A 895 -17.06 -27.60 -7.62
C TYR A 895 -17.30 -28.17 -6.21
N ASP A 896 -16.26 -28.78 -5.61
CA ASP A 896 -16.31 -29.39 -4.27
C ASP A 896 -17.46 -30.42 -4.11
N LEU A 897 -17.55 -31.32 -5.10
CA LEU A 897 -18.63 -32.30 -5.23
C LEU A 897 -18.20 -33.70 -4.77
N SER A 898 -19.13 -34.39 -4.11
CA SER A 898 -19.06 -35.83 -3.82
C SER A 898 -20.06 -36.60 -4.68
N ASP A 899 -19.98 -37.92 -4.70
CA ASP A 899 -20.98 -38.75 -5.41
C ASP A 899 -22.41 -38.58 -4.87
N ASN A 900 -22.55 -38.11 -3.63
CA ASN A 900 -23.83 -37.83 -2.99
C ASN A 900 -24.29 -36.37 -3.14
N SER A 901 -23.45 -35.48 -3.69
CA SER A 901 -23.84 -34.09 -3.94
C SER A 901 -25.01 -34.04 -4.93
N GLU A 902 -26.00 -33.20 -4.64
CA GLU A 902 -27.16 -32.98 -5.50
C GLU A 902 -27.00 -31.71 -6.32
N LEU A 903 -27.28 -31.81 -7.62
CA LEU A 903 -27.28 -30.70 -8.56
C LEU A 903 -28.70 -30.46 -9.08
N PHE A 904 -29.09 -29.19 -9.22
CA PHE A 904 -30.33 -28.81 -9.89
C PHE A 904 -30.18 -28.99 -11.40
N ILE A 905 -31.20 -29.52 -12.06
CA ILE A 905 -31.28 -29.71 -13.52
C ILE A 905 -32.64 -29.20 -14.02
N ASP A 906 -32.74 -28.89 -15.32
CA ASP A 906 -33.99 -28.48 -15.99
C ASP A 906 -34.62 -27.20 -15.41
N PHE A 907 -33.77 -26.24 -15.06
CA PHE A 907 -34.19 -24.89 -14.67
C PHE A 907 -34.02 -23.92 -15.83
N ASN A 908 -34.71 -22.78 -15.74
CA ASN A 908 -34.54 -21.68 -16.68
C ASN A 908 -33.67 -20.57 -16.07
N ILE A 909 -32.99 -19.82 -16.92
CA ILE A 909 -32.30 -18.58 -16.54
C ILE A 909 -33.00 -17.42 -17.26
N GLU A 910 -33.33 -16.37 -16.53
CA GLU A 910 -33.87 -15.13 -17.08
C GLU A 910 -32.92 -13.98 -16.79
N VAL A 911 -32.52 -13.25 -17.83
CA VAL A 911 -31.56 -12.15 -17.78
C VAL A 911 -32.19 -10.88 -18.34
N ASN A 912 -32.29 -9.86 -17.49
CA ASN A 912 -32.69 -8.53 -17.94
C ASN A 912 -31.55 -7.91 -18.74
N VAL A 913 -31.89 -7.33 -19.89
CA VAL A 913 -30.92 -6.66 -20.75
C VAL A 913 -31.36 -5.24 -21.05
N LYS A 914 -30.38 -4.36 -21.26
CA LYS A 914 -30.59 -2.97 -21.63
C LYS A 914 -29.87 -2.68 -22.92
N TYR A 915 -30.56 -2.07 -23.88
CA TYR A 915 -29.91 -1.60 -25.09
C TYR A 915 -29.02 -0.40 -24.77
N ILE A 916 -27.76 -0.47 -25.21
CA ILE A 916 -26.85 0.66 -25.16
C ILE A 916 -26.77 1.20 -26.57
N LYS A 917 -27.22 2.46 -26.74
CA LYS A 917 -26.96 3.19 -27.98
C LYS A 917 -25.46 3.46 -28.02
N ARG A 918 -24.75 2.68 -28.83
CA ARG A 918 -23.31 2.79 -29.08
C ARG A 918 -23.07 3.47 -30.41
#